data_AF-A0A2M7ZHI7-F1
#
_entry.id   AF-A0A2M7ZHI7-F1
#
_cell.length_a   1.000
_cell.length_b   1.000
_cell.length_c   1.000
_cell.angle_alpha   90.00
_cell.angle_beta   90.00
_cell.angle_gamma   90.00
#
_symmetry.space_group_name_H-M   'P 1'
#
loop_
_entity.id
_entity.type
_entity.pdbx_description
1 polymer ?
#
loop_
_entity_poly.entity_id
_entity_poly.type
_entity_poly.pdbx_seq_one_letter_code
_entity_poly.pdbx_strand_id
1 'polypeptide(L)'
;MSPKEALKKYFGFSTFRKNQLEIIDSILAGNNILAVLPTGAGKSLCYQIPSLVSENFSIIISPLIALMKDQVDSLNKEELIAGFVNSSMDFREYEDVMNKISYGKLKILFVSPERLENRDFANRIKDLSPQYLFVDEAHCISEWGHNFRPSYRKIKNFAEFISVKHISAFTATATPEVRDDIIKQLNFKRPKIFVKGFERDNLHLNVIKTTKKKNTTLALIKQFKAPVIIYTSSRKSSEEITEYLNMHKIICNYYHAGLKSEIRIKIQDDFQNDRLKIIAATNAFGMGIDKKDIRLIIHYNTPNSIENYYQEIGRAGRDGKNSFAFLLYEKDDMNIHNYFLLNANPDKKLIQDVYNAVCDYGKVAVGSLNNDDIFINSTFIISCIKRKLNNGLLHSVLRTLEASGYLRTISKYHQNTTVKINFTTEKLKLFIKKSLNFSIKELLLFLVRKYGNTIFTKQIDVDFTEILKELNFSLNVIKENFEILNDLGVLTYKQNDSGEYITLSTQRVIADRLQIDYKKINSSYLVGQQKIEKMIGFVFTNECRFKFILSYFGEDANDYSCGICDVCKQGQYFSDSNSDYVKELILSLVNEQNDVLSESELKNILKGESKNLKYTKMNYYGSCINFSEVELQNVISFLYASKLLNKPETVNQKIIITDKGINNLPLHNKNKLEQYDPIKYDDSLDLYSSLKEIRRNTAKRYLQKPSLICPEEILKEISVKKPKDRNELLMIKGFTKRMFHKIGTDFIDEIINFKKNDGRKIKFSPGIKETYRLIKEGYSLNAISKIRKLSETVISMHAESIIENEPDIDIKQLLKDEFIKTIYHELSRGFSNLKELKERLPNEITYPIIRIAVAKFKTAVSLSSSSKK
;
A
#
# COMPACT_ATOMS: atom_id res chain seq x y z
N MET A 1 0.16 22.00 37.38
CA MET A 1 -0.20 20.64 36.91
C MET A 1 0.94 20.09 36.10
N SER A 2 1.42 18.88 36.37
CA SER A 2 2.47 18.24 35.56
C SER A 2 1.90 17.64 34.27
N PRO A 3 2.72 17.39 33.22
CA PRO A 3 2.27 16.73 32.00
C PRO A 3 1.62 15.36 32.24
N LYS A 4 2.13 14.60 33.21
CA LYS A 4 1.58 13.28 33.60
C LYS A 4 0.23 13.40 34.29
N GLU A 5 0.04 14.42 35.15
CA GLU A 5 -1.26 14.71 35.75
C GLU A 5 -2.29 15.09 34.69
N ALA A 6 -1.92 15.95 33.73
CA ALA A 6 -2.80 16.34 32.64
C ALA A 6 -3.20 15.14 31.77
N LEU A 7 -2.24 14.24 31.47
CA LEU A 7 -2.50 13.00 30.73
C LEU A 7 -3.53 12.11 31.43
N LYS A 8 -3.39 11.95 32.75
CA LYS A 8 -4.31 11.13 33.54
C LYS A 8 -5.68 11.79 33.69
N LYS A 9 -5.72 13.09 34.01
CA LYS A 9 -6.95 13.86 34.24
C LYS A 9 -7.82 13.93 32.98
N TYR A 10 -7.25 14.41 31.86
CA TYR A 10 -8.04 14.75 30.67
C TYR A 10 -8.17 13.60 29.66
N PHE A 11 -7.27 12.61 29.69
CA PHE A 11 -7.23 11.55 28.68
C PHE A 11 -7.30 10.13 29.27
N GLY A 12 -7.25 9.99 30.59
CA GLY A 12 -7.35 8.69 31.26
C GLY A 12 -6.16 7.75 31.03
N PHE A 13 -5.03 8.23 30.49
CA PHE A 13 -3.84 7.42 30.26
C PHE A 13 -2.84 7.52 31.42
N SER A 14 -2.22 6.41 31.78
CA SER A 14 -1.20 6.34 32.85
C SER A 14 0.22 6.63 32.35
N THR A 15 0.50 6.40 31.07
CA THR A 15 1.85 6.50 30.48
C THR A 15 1.83 7.12 29.10
N PHE A 16 2.85 7.93 28.79
CA PHE A 16 3.10 8.42 27.43
C PHE A 16 3.61 7.31 26.52
N ARG A 17 3.33 7.43 25.23
CA ARG A 17 3.97 6.59 24.19
C ARG A 17 5.40 7.06 23.95
N LYS A 18 6.20 6.19 23.32
CA LYS A 18 7.59 6.48 22.94
C LYS A 18 7.68 7.83 22.20
N ASN A 19 8.67 8.65 22.56
CA ASN A 19 8.94 9.99 22.03
C ASN A 19 7.92 11.11 22.37
N GLN A 20 6.73 10.83 22.91
CA GLN A 20 5.75 11.88 23.21
C GLN A 20 6.24 12.83 24.32
N LEU A 21 6.75 12.27 25.41
CA LEU A 21 7.23 13.05 26.55
C LEU A 21 8.42 13.94 26.16
N GLU A 22 9.36 13.41 25.36
CA GLU A 22 10.51 14.16 24.83
C GLU A 22 10.07 15.41 24.05
N ILE A 23 9.03 15.27 23.22
CA ILE A 23 8.46 16.40 22.45
C ILE A 23 7.77 17.39 23.39
N ILE A 24 6.91 16.90 24.30
CA ILE A 24 6.16 17.74 25.24
C ILE A 24 7.12 18.55 26.12
N ASP A 25 8.13 17.92 26.72
CA ASP A 25 9.13 18.59 27.56
C ASP A 25 9.93 19.62 26.76
N SER A 26 10.23 19.32 25.50
CA SER A 26 10.92 20.27 24.61
C SER A 26 10.06 21.52 24.31
N ILE A 27 8.74 21.37 24.16
CA ILE A 27 7.79 22.50 23.97
C ILE A 27 7.72 23.34 25.24
N LEU A 28 7.57 22.68 26.39
CA LEU A 28 7.50 23.35 27.69
C LEU A 28 8.81 24.08 28.04
N ALA A 29 9.96 23.58 27.56
CA ALA A 29 11.24 24.28 27.63
C ALA A 29 11.37 25.47 26.65
N GLY A 30 10.31 25.81 25.91
CA GLY A 30 10.25 26.98 25.04
C GLY A 30 10.84 26.79 23.63
N ASN A 31 11.18 25.55 23.24
CA ASN A 31 11.75 25.29 21.91
C ASN A 31 10.65 25.26 20.83
N ASN A 32 10.96 25.81 19.66
CA ASN A 32 10.15 25.59 18.45
C ASN A 32 10.43 24.19 17.90
N ILE A 33 9.38 23.47 17.51
CA ILE A 33 9.48 22.07 17.11
C ILE A 33 8.89 21.85 15.73
N LEU A 34 9.56 21.03 14.92
CA LEU A 34 8.94 20.32 13.80
C LEU A 34 8.90 18.83 14.12
N ALA A 35 7.70 18.29 14.36
CA ALA A 35 7.48 16.90 14.68
C ALA A 35 6.79 16.17 13.52
N VAL A 36 7.53 15.28 12.87
CA VAL A 36 7.03 14.35 11.86
C VAL A 36 6.84 12.98 12.52
N LEU A 37 5.58 12.67 12.81
CA LEU A 37 5.18 11.48 13.58
C LEU A 37 4.05 10.78 12.82
N PRO A 38 4.05 9.46 12.66
CA PRO A 38 3.04 8.81 11.82
C PRO A 38 1.62 8.91 12.40
N THR A 39 0.65 8.53 11.58
CA THR A 39 -0.75 8.44 12.01
C THR A 39 -0.88 7.45 13.16
N GLY A 40 -1.63 7.83 14.20
CA GLY A 40 -1.79 6.99 15.39
C GLY A 40 -0.65 7.09 16.40
N ALA A 41 0.44 7.82 16.18
CA ALA A 41 1.47 8.06 17.21
C ALA A 41 1.01 8.96 18.38
N GLY A 42 -0.20 9.54 18.29
CA GLY A 42 -0.74 10.47 19.28
C GLY A 42 -0.13 11.87 19.17
N LYS A 43 0.01 12.38 17.93
CA LYS A 43 0.42 13.76 17.64
C LYS A 43 -0.39 14.78 18.44
N SER A 44 -1.71 14.57 18.55
CA SER A 44 -2.61 15.49 19.24
C SER A 44 -2.23 15.73 20.69
N LEU A 45 -1.82 14.67 21.40
CA LEU A 45 -1.38 14.79 22.80
C LEU A 45 -0.13 15.67 22.94
N CYS A 46 0.74 15.69 21.91
CA CYS A 46 1.98 16.46 21.95
C CYS A 46 1.75 17.97 21.94
N TYR A 47 0.64 18.46 21.39
CA TYR A 47 0.25 19.87 21.46
C TYR A 47 -0.87 20.15 22.47
N GLN A 48 -1.74 19.17 22.75
CA GLN A 48 -2.83 19.33 23.73
C GLN A 48 -2.30 19.40 25.17
N ILE A 49 -1.35 18.53 25.56
CA ILE A 49 -0.82 18.51 26.93
C ILE A 49 -0.11 19.83 27.27
N PRO A 50 0.81 20.37 26.45
CA PRO A 50 1.39 21.69 26.71
C PRO A 50 0.34 22.81 26.85
N SER A 51 -0.75 22.74 26.07
CA SER A 51 -1.84 23.73 26.11
C SER A 51 -2.71 23.65 27.38
N LEU A 52 -2.81 22.46 27.99
CA LEU A 52 -3.58 22.26 29.21
C LEU A 52 -2.77 22.61 30.46
N VAL A 53 -1.45 22.42 30.40
CA VAL A 53 -0.52 22.73 31.49
C VAL A 53 -0.16 24.21 31.52
N SER A 54 -0.33 24.92 30.41
CA SER A 54 -0.01 26.34 30.29
C SER A 54 -0.95 27.27 31.07
N GLU A 55 -0.41 28.42 31.46
CA GLU A 55 -1.17 29.45 32.16
C GLU A 55 -2.20 30.09 31.23
N ASN A 56 -1.80 30.42 30.00
CA ASN A 56 -2.69 30.99 28.99
C ASN A 56 -3.11 29.95 27.93
N PHE A 57 -4.05 30.33 27.06
CA PHE A 57 -4.58 29.47 25.99
C PHE A 57 -3.58 29.30 24.83
N SER A 58 -3.78 28.22 24.06
CA SER A 58 -3.04 27.92 22.84
C SER A 58 -3.94 27.94 21.61
N ILE A 59 -3.34 28.25 20.46
CA ILE A 59 -4.00 28.20 19.15
C ILE A 59 -3.52 26.97 18.40
N ILE A 60 -4.45 26.21 17.82
CA ILE A 60 -4.16 25.07 16.96
C ILE A 60 -4.75 25.33 15.58
N ILE A 61 -3.90 25.49 14.58
CA ILE A 61 -4.31 25.67 13.18
C ILE A 61 -4.46 24.29 12.56
N SER A 62 -5.66 23.97 12.06
CA SER A 62 -5.97 22.64 11.50
C SER A 62 -6.83 22.78 10.23
N PRO A 63 -6.63 21.96 9.18
CA PRO A 63 -7.25 22.21 7.88
C PRO A 63 -8.73 21.83 7.83
N LEU A 64 -9.20 20.91 8.68
CA LEU A 64 -10.52 20.33 8.57
C LEU A 64 -11.42 20.68 9.73
N ILE A 65 -12.53 21.36 9.43
CA ILE A 65 -13.56 21.73 10.39
C ILE A 65 -14.13 20.50 11.11
N ALA A 66 -14.37 19.40 10.38
CA ALA A 66 -14.88 18.16 10.98
C ALA A 66 -13.90 17.59 12.02
N LEU A 67 -12.60 17.56 11.72
CA LEU A 67 -11.57 17.08 12.65
C LEU A 67 -11.44 17.99 13.87
N MET A 68 -11.54 19.32 13.67
CA MET A 68 -11.55 20.29 14.77
C MET A 68 -12.73 20.01 15.71
N LYS A 69 -13.93 19.81 15.16
CA LYS A 69 -15.13 19.51 15.94
C LYS A 69 -14.96 18.23 16.76
N ASP A 70 -14.51 17.14 16.14
CA ASP A 70 -14.28 15.87 16.82
C ASP A 70 -13.27 16.00 17.97
N GLN A 71 -12.20 16.78 17.79
CA GLN A 71 -11.23 17.03 18.86
C GLN A 71 -11.79 17.91 19.99
N VAL A 72 -12.55 18.95 19.66
CA VAL A 72 -13.21 19.81 20.65
C VAL A 72 -14.23 19.02 21.46
N ASP A 73 -15.09 18.24 20.82
CA ASP A 73 -16.09 17.40 21.47
C ASP A 73 -15.42 16.34 22.38
N SER A 74 -14.29 15.78 21.95
CA SER A 74 -13.52 14.83 22.76
C SER A 74 -12.88 15.48 24.00
N LEU A 75 -12.39 16.72 23.89
CA LEU A 75 -11.77 17.45 24.99
C LEU A 75 -12.81 17.97 25.99
N ASN A 76 -14.01 18.31 25.51
CA ASN A 76 -15.08 18.90 26.32
C ASN A 76 -15.99 17.89 27.04
N LYS A 77 -15.58 16.61 27.11
CA LYS A 77 -16.39 15.53 27.73
C LYS A 77 -16.68 15.75 29.21
N GLU A 78 -15.68 16.21 29.96
CA GLU A 78 -15.79 16.41 31.41
C GLU A 78 -15.85 17.89 31.80
N GLU A 79 -15.13 18.73 31.06
CA GLU A 79 -14.97 20.16 31.37
C GLU A 79 -14.87 20.95 30.06
N LEU A 80 -15.46 22.14 30.00
CA LEU A 80 -15.38 23.01 28.84
C LEU A 80 -13.99 23.67 28.75
N ILE A 81 -13.08 23.08 27.97
CA ILE A 81 -11.67 23.50 27.88
C ILE A 81 -11.20 23.86 26.47
N ALA A 82 -11.96 23.46 25.44
CA ALA A 82 -11.61 23.69 24.04
C ALA A 82 -12.76 24.36 23.26
N GLY A 83 -12.40 25.18 22.28
CA GLY A 83 -13.34 25.76 21.31
C GLY A 83 -12.75 25.74 19.90
N PHE A 84 -13.56 26.05 18.90
CA PHE A 84 -13.08 26.23 17.53
C PHE A 84 -13.65 27.51 16.90
N VAL A 85 -12.92 28.07 15.93
CA VAL A 85 -13.37 29.17 15.08
C VAL A 85 -13.13 28.82 13.61
N ASN A 86 -14.17 28.95 12.79
CA ASN A 86 -14.11 28.78 11.34
C ASN A 86 -14.91 29.86 10.59
N SER A 87 -14.84 29.87 9.27
CA SER A 87 -15.50 30.88 8.42
C SER A 87 -17.02 30.72 8.28
N SER A 88 -17.59 29.58 8.70
CA SER A 88 -19.02 29.29 8.61
C SER A 88 -19.81 29.58 9.89
N MET A 89 -19.13 29.97 10.98
CA MET A 89 -19.79 30.29 12.24
C MET A 89 -20.55 31.61 12.16
N ASP A 90 -21.67 31.67 12.88
CA ASP A 90 -22.41 32.92 13.02
C ASP A 90 -21.72 33.87 14.02
N PHE A 91 -22.16 35.12 14.03
CA PHE A 91 -21.57 36.14 14.88
C PHE A 91 -21.75 35.84 16.38
N ARG A 92 -22.88 35.27 16.80
CA ARG A 92 -23.15 35.00 18.22
C ARG A 92 -22.28 33.87 18.75
N GLU A 93 -22.15 32.79 17.97
CA GLU A 93 -21.27 31.66 18.28
C GLU A 93 -19.81 32.12 18.37
N TYR A 94 -19.38 32.96 17.43
CA TYR A 94 -18.04 33.55 17.44
C TYR A 94 -17.78 34.38 18.70
N GLU A 95 -18.69 35.29 19.06
CA GLU A 95 -18.55 36.12 20.27
C GLU A 95 -18.54 35.28 21.54
N ASP A 96 -19.37 34.24 21.64
CA ASP A 96 -19.38 33.34 22.80
C ASP A 96 -18.04 32.63 23.00
N VAL A 97 -17.43 32.12 21.91
CA VAL A 97 -16.09 31.51 21.98
C VAL A 97 -15.05 32.53 22.44
N MET A 98 -15.04 33.74 21.89
CA MET A 98 -14.09 34.78 22.27
C MET A 98 -14.23 35.20 23.73
N ASN A 99 -15.48 35.33 24.21
CA ASN A 99 -15.76 35.63 25.61
C ASN A 99 -15.30 34.51 26.55
N LYS A 100 -15.49 33.24 26.17
CA LYS A 100 -15.00 32.12 26.98
C LYS A 100 -13.47 32.09 27.08
N ILE A 101 -12.75 32.54 26.05
CA ILE A 101 -11.29 32.71 26.12
C ILE A 101 -10.92 33.86 27.05
N SER A 102 -11.59 35.02 26.93
CA SER A 102 -11.29 36.19 27.77
C SER A 102 -11.55 35.93 29.27
N TYR A 103 -12.55 35.11 29.59
CA TYR A 103 -12.80 34.64 30.96
C TYR A 103 -11.90 33.48 31.41
N GLY A 104 -10.92 33.06 30.59
CA GLY A 104 -9.97 31.99 30.93
C GLY A 104 -10.59 30.59 30.98
N LYS A 105 -11.81 30.39 30.47
CA LYS A 105 -12.49 29.09 30.45
C LYS A 105 -11.90 28.14 29.42
N LEU A 106 -11.46 28.67 28.28
CA LEU A 106 -10.86 27.86 27.22
C LEU A 106 -9.33 27.89 27.29
N LYS A 107 -8.71 26.71 27.28
CA LYS A 107 -7.26 26.52 27.18
C LYS A 107 -6.81 26.24 25.76
N ILE A 108 -7.71 25.78 24.90
CA ILE A 108 -7.40 25.39 23.52
C ILE A 108 -8.38 26.04 22.54
N LEU A 109 -7.85 26.72 21.52
CA LEU A 109 -8.63 27.25 20.41
C LEU A 109 -8.17 26.62 19.09
N PHE A 110 -9.05 25.86 18.44
CA PHE A 110 -8.83 25.39 17.07
C PHE A 110 -9.25 26.45 16.05
N VAL A 111 -8.44 26.69 15.02
CA VAL A 111 -8.69 27.75 14.02
C VAL A 111 -8.49 27.22 12.60
N SER A 112 -9.44 27.53 11.71
CA SER A 112 -9.27 27.23 10.29
C SER A 112 -8.29 28.23 9.64
N PRO A 113 -7.40 27.79 8.73
CA PRO A 113 -6.39 28.66 8.11
C PRO A 113 -6.97 29.90 7.40
N GLU A 114 -8.16 29.78 6.83
CA GLU A 114 -8.85 30.89 6.14
C GLU A 114 -9.20 32.04 7.08
N ARG A 115 -9.32 31.78 8.39
CA ARG A 115 -9.65 32.80 9.38
C ARG A 115 -8.49 33.73 9.68
N LEU A 116 -7.25 33.31 9.39
CA LEU A 116 -6.03 34.04 9.73
C LEU A 116 -5.92 35.40 9.02
N GLU A 117 -6.63 35.60 7.91
CA GLU A 117 -6.63 36.87 7.17
C GLU A 117 -7.63 37.90 7.74
N ASN A 118 -8.52 37.48 8.64
CA ASN A 118 -9.48 38.38 9.27
C ASN A 118 -8.79 39.25 10.34
N ARG A 119 -8.75 40.56 10.10
CA ARG A 119 -8.07 41.53 10.98
C ARG A 119 -8.71 41.64 12.36
N ASP A 120 -10.04 41.61 12.45
CA ASP A 120 -10.75 41.73 13.73
C ASP A 120 -10.46 40.53 14.63
N PHE A 121 -10.44 39.33 14.04
CA PHE A 121 -10.02 38.11 14.72
C PHE A 121 -8.57 38.20 15.20
N ALA A 122 -7.64 38.59 14.32
CA ALA A 122 -6.23 38.70 14.65
C ALA A 122 -5.97 39.73 15.78
N ASN A 123 -6.67 40.88 15.75
CA ASN A 123 -6.58 41.90 16.79
C ASN A 123 -7.04 41.35 18.15
N ARG A 124 -8.22 40.74 18.21
CA ARG A 124 -8.72 40.18 19.48
C ARG A 124 -7.81 39.09 20.04
N ILE A 125 -7.30 38.21 19.18
CA ILE A 125 -6.37 37.16 19.60
C ILE A 125 -5.07 37.76 20.14
N LYS A 126 -4.54 38.81 19.50
CA LYS A 126 -3.37 39.53 19.99
C LYS A 126 -3.58 40.07 21.41
N ASP A 127 -4.73 40.69 21.66
CA ASP A 127 -5.06 41.25 22.98
C ASP A 127 -5.15 40.16 24.07
N LEU A 128 -5.62 38.96 23.70
CA LEU A 128 -5.73 37.81 24.60
C LEU A 128 -4.39 37.10 24.86
N SER A 129 -3.32 37.45 24.13
CA SER A 129 -1.93 37.02 24.36
C SER A 129 -1.71 35.48 24.43
N PRO A 130 -2.00 34.72 23.36
CA PRO A 130 -1.84 33.26 23.35
C PRO A 130 -0.41 32.82 23.65
N GLN A 131 -0.26 31.72 24.40
CA GLN A 131 1.04 31.20 24.81
C GLN A 131 1.75 30.42 23.71
N TYR A 132 1.02 29.54 23.02
CA TYR A 132 1.54 28.69 21.96
C TYR A 132 0.71 28.80 20.68
N LEU A 133 1.39 28.65 19.54
CA LEU A 133 0.76 28.42 18.25
C LEU A 133 1.22 27.07 17.70
N PHE A 134 0.28 26.17 17.52
CA PHE A 134 0.50 24.85 16.97
C PHE A 134 -0.07 24.77 15.55
N VAL A 135 0.72 24.23 14.63
CA VAL A 135 0.29 23.97 13.26
C VAL A 135 0.13 22.47 13.09
N ASP A 136 -1.11 22.01 12.98
CA ASP A 136 -1.42 20.62 12.62
C ASP A 136 -1.42 20.46 11.09
N GLU A 137 -1.14 19.25 10.62
CA GLU A 137 -0.94 18.93 9.21
C GLU A 137 -0.03 19.94 8.46
N ALA A 138 1.12 20.25 9.07
CA ALA A 138 2.07 21.25 8.58
C ALA A 138 2.56 21.00 7.14
N HIS A 139 2.45 19.78 6.59
CA HIS A 139 2.72 19.50 5.18
C HIS A 139 1.88 20.37 4.23
N CYS A 140 0.71 20.86 4.66
CA CYS A 140 -0.14 21.76 3.87
C CYS A 140 0.52 23.11 3.57
N ILE A 141 1.52 23.53 4.34
CA ILE A 141 2.30 24.76 4.10
C ILE A 141 3.12 24.65 2.81
N SER A 142 3.66 23.46 2.56
CA SER A 142 4.61 23.23 1.49
C SER A 142 3.92 22.92 0.16
N GLU A 143 4.37 23.57 -0.91
CA GLU A 143 3.92 23.24 -2.28
C GLU A 143 4.42 21.86 -2.73
N TRP A 144 5.50 21.38 -2.11
CA TRP A 144 6.05 20.03 -2.30
C TRP A 144 5.27 18.98 -1.50
N GLY A 145 4.40 19.41 -0.58
CA GLY A 145 3.48 18.55 0.16
C GLY A 145 2.45 17.87 -0.76
N HIS A 146 1.79 16.83 -0.24
CA HIS A 146 0.77 16.08 -1.00
C HIS A 146 -0.63 16.73 -0.93
N ASN A 147 -0.81 17.77 -0.11
CA ASN A 147 -2.07 18.50 0.06
C ASN A 147 -1.82 19.99 0.36
N PHE A 148 -1.13 20.67 -0.54
CA PHE A 148 -0.80 22.10 -0.40
C PHE A 148 -2.06 22.97 -0.26
N ARG A 149 -2.04 23.89 0.70
CA ARG A 149 -3.15 24.83 0.95
C ARG A 149 -2.61 26.26 1.13
N PRO A 150 -2.86 27.19 0.18
CA PRO A 150 -2.30 28.54 0.21
C PRO A 150 -2.52 29.33 1.51
N SER A 151 -3.67 29.15 2.18
CA SER A 151 -3.99 29.82 3.45
C SER A 151 -3.00 29.48 4.58
N TYR A 152 -2.32 28.33 4.54
CA TYR A 152 -1.27 27.99 5.51
C TYR A 152 -0.02 28.88 5.41
N ARG A 153 0.28 29.47 4.24
CA ARG A 153 1.41 30.40 4.10
C ARG A 153 1.22 31.69 4.89
N LYS A 154 -0.01 31.98 5.33
CA LYS A 154 -0.35 33.17 6.12
C LYS A 154 -0.02 33.00 7.60
N ILE A 155 0.27 31.78 8.07
CA ILE A 155 0.56 31.48 9.47
C ILE A 155 1.73 32.31 9.99
N LYS A 156 2.79 32.48 9.19
CA LYS A 156 3.94 33.32 9.56
C LYS A 156 3.51 34.75 9.89
N ASN A 157 2.83 35.41 8.95
CA ASN A 157 2.42 36.81 9.12
C ASN A 157 1.44 36.95 10.28
N PHE A 158 0.54 35.98 10.46
CA PHE A 158 -0.38 35.94 11.59
C PHE A 158 0.36 35.81 12.93
N ALA A 159 1.30 34.87 13.03
CA ALA A 159 2.09 34.63 14.24
C ALA A 159 2.93 35.85 14.62
N GLU A 160 3.56 36.50 13.64
CA GLU A 160 4.29 37.76 13.82
C GLU A 160 3.35 38.88 14.30
N PHE A 161 2.15 38.99 13.73
CA PHE A 161 1.16 40.00 14.09
C PHE A 161 0.66 39.86 15.54
N ILE A 162 0.32 38.63 15.96
CA ILE A 162 -0.13 38.35 17.33
C ILE A 162 1.03 38.25 18.33
N SER A 163 2.28 38.39 17.86
CA SER A 163 3.50 38.36 18.68
C SER A 163 3.72 37.06 19.47
N VAL A 164 3.22 35.93 18.96
CA VAL A 164 3.43 34.60 19.59
C VAL A 164 4.84 34.09 19.28
N LYS A 165 5.59 33.72 20.32
CA LYS A 165 7.00 33.31 20.18
C LYS A 165 7.20 31.80 20.02
N HIS A 166 6.32 31.01 20.62
CA HIS A 166 6.45 29.56 20.65
C HIS A 166 5.56 28.92 19.58
N ILE A 167 6.18 28.50 18.49
CA ILE A 167 5.50 27.92 17.34
C ILE A 167 6.02 26.50 17.13
N SER A 168 5.10 25.54 17.05
CA SER A 168 5.46 24.15 16.74
C SER A 168 4.55 23.58 15.66
N ALA A 169 5.13 22.78 14.78
CA ALA A 169 4.49 22.21 13.61
C ALA A 169 4.48 20.68 13.69
N PHE A 170 3.34 20.08 13.37
CA PHE A 170 3.12 18.64 13.45
C PHE A 170 2.60 18.12 12.12
N THR A 171 3.10 16.97 11.68
CA THR A 171 2.52 16.30 10.51
C THR A 171 2.77 14.80 10.50
N ALA A 172 1.91 14.06 9.80
CA ALA A 172 2.05 12.63 9.61
C ALA A 172 3.16 12.24 8.65
N THR A 173 3.34 13.02 7.59
CA THR A 173 4.18 12.69 6.45
C THR A 173 4.85 13.96 5.93
N ALA A 174 6.18 13.99 5.95
CA ALA A 174 6.98 15.06 5.35
C ALA A 174 8.34 14.50 4.93
N THR A 175 8.64 14.59 3.64
CA THR A 175 9.98 14.32 3.08
C THR A 175 10.96 15.40 3.54
N PRO A 176 12.28 15.19 3.45
CA PRO A 176 13.28 16.20 3.78
C PRO A 176 13.01 17.57 3.15
N GLU A 177 12.69 17.58 1.85
CA GLU A 177 12.34 18.80 1.09
C GLU A 177 11.12 19.53 1.66
N VAL A 178 10.07 18.77 2.03
CA VAL A 178 8.85 19.33 2.66
C VAL A 178 9.17 19.89 4.04
N ARG A 179 10.03 19.23 4.83
CA ARG A 179 10.45 19.73 6.15
C ARG A 179 11.19 21.05 6.02
N ASP A 180 12.13 21.14 5.10
CA ASP A 180 12.92 22.35 4.87
C ASP A 180 12.04 23.52 4.42
N ASP A 181 11.06 23.26 3.55
CA ASP A 181 10.09 24.28 3.15
C ASP A 181 9.17 24.69 4.31
N ILE A 182 8.68 23.76 5.15
CA ILE A 182 7.91 24.12 6.36
C ILE A 182 8.73 25.05 7.27
N ILE A 183 10.00 24.70 7.54
CA ILE A 183 10.92 25.49 8.38
C ILE A 183 11.10 26.89 7.79
N LYS A 184 11.29 26.99 6.47
CA LYS A 184 11.45 28.25 5.76
C LYS A 184 10.19 29.11 5.81
N GLN A 185 9.02 28.54 5.50
CA GLN A 185 7.75 29.26 5.44
C GLN A 185 7.30 29.74 6.83
N LEU A 186 7.50 28.94 7.88
CA LEU A 186 7.21 29.33 9.26
C LEU A 186 8.32 30.19 9.90
N ASN A 187 9.42 30.43 9.20
CA ASN A 187 10.58 31.19 9.68
C ASN A 187 11.14 30.63 11.01
N PHE A 188 11.20 29.30 11.12
CA PHE A 188 11.71 28.63 12.32
C PHE A 188 13.21 28.90 12.48
N LYS A 189 13.57 29.65 13.52
CA LYS A 189 14.96 29.83 13.93
C LYS A 189 15.41 28.64 14.78
N ARG A 190 16.27 27.79 14.23
CA ARG A 190 16.86 26.60 14.88
C ARG A 190 15.81 25.69 15.56
N PRO A 191 14.82 25.17 14.83
CA PRO A 191 13.83 24.29 15.42
C PRO A 191 14.46 22.94 15.81
N LYS A 192 13.94 22.32 16.87
CA LYS A 192 14.22 20.90 17.13
C LYS A 192 13.35 20.05 16.21
N ILE A 193 13.99 19.16 15.45
CA ILE A 193 13.32 18.31 14.46
C ILE A 193 13.20 16.91 15.03
N PHE A 194 11.98 16.39 15.11
CA PHE A 194 11.69 15.01 15.49
C PHE A 194 11.13 14.27 14.30
N VAL A 195 11.87 13.29 13.79
CA VAL A 195 11.46 12.42 12.67
C VAL A 195 11.65 11.01 13.19
N LYS A 196 10.58 10.42 13.74
CA LYS A 196 10.68 9.13 14.44
C LYS A 196 9.38 8.35 14.30
N GLY A 197 9.52 7.02 14.34
CA GLY A 197 8.43 6.11 14.65
C GLY A 197 7.59 5.69 13.46
N PHE A 198 8.06 5.88 12.22
CA PHE A 198 7.34 5.43 11.02
C PHE A 198 7.22 3.91 10.91
N GLU A 199 8.08 3.16 11.59
CA GLU A 199 7.95 1.71 11.73
C GLU A 199 6.69 1.34 12.52
N ARG A 200 6.00 0.30 12.03
CA ARG A 200 4.84 -0.28 12.71
C ARG A 200 4.95 -1.79 12.72
N ASP A 201 5.43 -2.33 13.84
CA ASP A 201 5.68 -3.77 14.05
C ASP A 201 4.43 -4.63 13.82
N ASN A 202 3.25 -4.05 13.99
CA ASN A 202 1.97 -4.75 13.83
C ASN A 202 1.37 -4.66 12.42
N LEU A 203 2.01 -3.93 11.48
CA LEU A 203 1.46 -3.68 10.14
C LEU A 203 2.23 -4.44 9.06
N HIS A 204 1.62 -5.45 8.47
CA HIS A 204 2.20 -6.23 7.39
C HIS A 204 1.97 -5.57 6.03
N LEU A 205 3.04 -5.17 5.34
CA LEU A 205 2.97 -4.57 4.00
C LEU A 205 3.12 -5.63 2.92
N ASN A 206 2.20 -5.67 1.96
CA ASN A 206 2.22 -6.63 0.86
C ASN A 206 1.87 -5.97 -0.46
N VAL A 207 2.58 -6.35 -1.54
CA VAL A 207 2.27 -5.93 -2.90
C VAL A 207 1.94 -7.17 -3.75
N ILE A 208 0.77 -7.19 -4.36
CA ILE A 208 0.34 -8.25 -5.28
C ILE A 208 0.18 -7.65 -6.68
N LYS A 209 0.98 -8.14 -7.62
CA LYS A 209 0.87 -7.77 -9.04
C LYS A 209 -0.16 -8.68 -9.70
N THR A 210 -1.32 -8.14 -10.09
CA THR A 210 -2.43 -8.95 -10.62
C THR A 210 -3.37 -8.13 -11.50
N THR A 211 -3.82 -8.73 -12.60
CA THR A 211 -4.92 -8.20 -13.44
C THR A 211 -6.30 -8.62 -12.92
N LYS A 212 -6.36 -9.62 -12.03
CA LYS A 212 -7.60 -10.15 -11.45
C LYS A 212 -7.92 -9.48 -10.11
N LYS A 213 -7.97 -8.15 -10.08
CA LYS A 213 -8.11 -7.35 -8.85
C LYS A 213 -9.40 -7.66 -8.06
N LYS A 214 -10.55 -7.79 -8.75
CA LYS A 214 -11.85 -8.12 -8.14
C LYS A 214 -11.79 -9.46 -7.38
N ASN A 215 -11.31 -10.51 -8.03
CA ASN A 215 -11.18 -11.85 -7.44
C ASN A 215 -10.17 -11.87 -6.28
N THR A 216 -9.05 -11.15 -6.43
CA THR A 216 -8.01 -11.05 -5.39
C THR A 216 -8.56 -10.34 -4.14
N THR A 217 -9.28 -9.24 -4.34
CA THR A 217 -9.94 -8.49 -3.26
C THR A 217 -10.94 -9.38 -2.51
N LEU A 218 -11.78 -10.10 -3.25
CA LEU A 218 -12.73 -11.06 -2.69
C LEU A 218 -12.04 -12.16 -1.86
N ALA A 219 -10.94 -12.71 -2.37
CA ALA A 219 -10.17 -13.74 -1.67
C ALA A 219 -9.57 -13.22 -0.35
N LEU A 220 -8.98 -12.01 -0.37
CA LEU A 220 -8.43 -11.37 0.83
C LEU A 220 -9.51 -11.11 1.88
N ILE A 221 -10.66 -10.55 1.47
CA ILE A 221 -11.77 -10.29 2.41
C ILE A 221 -12.27 -11.58 3.06
N LYS A 222 -12.45 -12.65 2.28
CA LYS A 222 -12.86 -13.97 2.79
C LYS A 222 -11.84 -14.60 3.74
N GLN A 223 -10.55 -14.34 3.53
CA GLN A 223 -9.47 -14.83 4.37
C GLN A 223 -9.44 -14.14 5.74
N PHE A 224 -9.51 -12.80 5.78
CA PHE A 224 -9.33 -12.05 7.03
C PHE A 224 -10.60 -11.89 7.87
N LYS A 225 -11.79 -11.84 7.25
CA LYS A 225 -13.10 -11.73 7.94
C LYS A 225 -13.14 -10.65 9.05
N ALA A 226 -12.57 -9.49 8.79
CA ALA A 226 -12.42 -8.42 9.78
C ALA A 226 -12.74 -7.05 9.18
N PRO A 227 -12.77 -5.93 9.94
CA PRO A 227 -13.02 -4.62 9.37
C PRO A 227 -11.99 -4.26 8.28
N VAL A 228 -12.49 -3.86 7.11
CA VAL A 228 -11.70 -3.62 5.88
C VAL A 228 -11.98 -2.23 5.31
N ILE A 229 -10.92 -1.55 4.88
CA ILE A 229 -11.02 -0.39 3.97
C ILE A 229 -10.40 -0.76 2.63
N ILE A 230 -11.14 -0.54 1.54
CA ILE A 230 -10.68 -0.76 0.16
C ILE A 230 -10.49 0.61 -0.50
N TYR A 231 -9.24 1.02 -0.72
CA TYR A 231 -8.92 2.29 -1.37
C TYR A 231 -8.94 2.15 -2.89
N THR A 232 -9.65 3.07 -3.55
CA THR A 232 -9.76 3.15 -5.03
C THR A 232 -9.38 4.54 -5.53
N SER A 233 -8.88 4.62 -6.77
CA SER A 233 -8.48 5.89 -7.38
C SER A 233 -9.66 6.69 -7.95
N SER A 234 -10.84 6.08 -8.10
CA SER A 234 -12.02 6.72 -8.70
C SER A 234 -13.33 6.32 -8.01
N ARG A 235 -14.36 7.19 -8.14
CA ARG A 235 -15.72 6.96 -7.64
C ARG A 235 -16.34 5.70 -8.27
N LYS A 236 -16.22 5.61 -9.59
CA LYS A 236 -16.65 4.45 -10.38
C LYS A 236 -16.02 3.16 -9.85
N SER A 237 -14.71 3.15 -9.58
CA SER A 237 -14.04 1.97 -9.06
C SER A 237 -14.52 1.57 -7.66
N SER A 238 -14.86 2.53 -6.78
CA SER A 238 -15.43 2.22 -5.45
C SER A 238 -16.84 1.64 -5.54
N GLU A 239 -17.65 2.13 -6.47
CA GLU A 239 -19.00 1.60 -6.74
C GLU A 239 -18.89 0.18 -7.33
N GLU A 240 -18.09 -0.02 -8.38
CA GLU A 240 -17.93 -1.31 -9.06
C GLU A 240 -17.43 -2.44 -8.16
N ILE A 241 -16.44 -2.18 -7.29
CA ILE A 241 -15.95 -3.20 -6.36
C ILE A 241 -16.99 -3.51 -5.29
N THR A 242 -17.75 -2.51 -4.85
CA THR A 242 -18.83 -2.68 -3.87
C THR A 242 -19.95 -3.56 -4.44
N GLU A 243 -20.41 -3.26 -5.65
CA GLU A 243 -21.39 -4.08 -6.36
C GLU A 243 -20.90 -5.52 -6.52
N TYR A 244 -19.67 -5.69 -6.97
CA TYR A 244 -19.06 -7.01 -7.13
C TYR A 244 -19.01 -7.81 -5.81
N LEU A 245 -18.68 -7.17 -4.69
CA LEU A 245 -18.66 -7.81 -3.37
C LEU A 245 -20.07 -8.14 -2.87
N ASN A 246 -21.04 -7.24 -3.07
CA ASN A 246 -22.44 -7.45 -2.69
C ASN A 246 -23.06 -8.62 -3.48
N MET A 247 -22.74 -8.76 -4.79
CA MET A 247 -23.13 -9.93 -5.60
C MET A 247 -22.60 -11.26 -5.02
N HIS A 248 -21.45 -11.22 -4.34
CA HIS A 248 -20.86 -12.38 -3.66
C HIS A 248 -21.29 -12.50 -2.19
N LYS A 249 -22.40 -11.84 -1.80
CA LYS A 249 -22.98 -11.86 -0.45
C LYS A 249 -22.06 -11.29 0.63
N ILE A 250 -21.18 -10.36 0.28
CA ILE A 250 -20.34 -9.62 1.22
C ILE A 250 -20.92 -8.21 1.36
N ILE A 251 -21.39 -7.86 2.55
CA ILE A 251 -21.94 -6.54 2.84
C ILE A 251 -20.82 -5.50 2.77
N CYS A 252 -20.85 -4.70 1.70
CA CYS A 252 -19.92 -3.60 1.46
C CYS A 252 -20.71 -2.35 1.06
N ASN A 253 -20.24 -1.19 1.48
CA ASN A 253 -20.75 0.10 1.01
C ASN A 253 -19.62 0.94 0.40
N TYR A 254 -19.95 1.92 -0.44
CA TYR A 254 -18.95 2.81 -1.03
C TYR A 254 -18.97 4.22 -0.42
N TYR A 255 -17.82 4.90 -0.43
CA TYR A 255 -17.68 6.27 0.07
C TYR A 255 -16.82 7.14 -0.84
N HIS A 256 -17.39 8.25 -1.30
CA HIS A 256 -16.67 9.26 -2.05
C HIS A 256 -17.37 10.63 -1.98
N ALA A 257 -16.65 11.68 -2.38
CA ALA A 257 -17.15 13.06 -2.34
C ALA A 257 -18.41 13.34 -3.20
N GLY A 258 -18.75 12.46 -4.15
CA GLY A 258 -20.00 12.56 -4.92
C GLY A 258 -21.28 12.21 -4.15
N LEU A 259 -21.17 11.62 -2.95
CA LEU A 259 -22.32 11.30 -2.11
C LEU A 259 -22.81 12.56 -1.37
N LYS A 260 -24.14 12.65 -1.18
CA LYS A 260 -24.74 13.68 -0.32
C LYS A 260 -24.15 13.59 1.10
N SER A 261 -24.03 14.73 1.76
CA SER A 261 -23.37 14.83 3.07
C SER A 261 -24.04 13.98 4.14
N GLU A 262 -25.37 13.87 4.14
CA GLU A 262 -26.13 13.06 5.10
C GLU A 262 -25.80 11.56 4.95
N ILE A 263 -25.65 11.10 3.71
CA ILE A 263 -25.29 9.70 3.41
C ILE A 263 -23.86 9.41 3.85
N ARG A 264 -22.92 10.34 3.60
CA ARG A 264 -21.52 10.19 4.04
C ARG A 264 -21.41 10.05 5.55
N ILE A 265 -22.12 10.90 6.30
CA ILE A 265 -22.17 10.85 7.77
C ILE A 265 -22.71 9.50 8.23
N LYS A 266 -23.83 9.04 7.66
CA LYS A 266 -24.43 7.75 8.01
C LYS A 266 -23.48 6.56 7.76
N ILE A 267 -22.86 6.48 6.58
CA ILE A 267 -21.94 5.39 6.24
C ILE A 267 -20.71 5.39 7.17
N GLN A 268 -20.19 6.57 7.47
CA GLN A 268 -19.06 6.71 8.40
C GLN A 268 -19.43 6.23 9.80
N ASP A 269 -20.60 6.64 10.30
CA ASP A 269 -21.10 6.22 11.61
C ASP A 269 -21.38 4.71 11.67
N ASP A 270 -21.95 4.13 10.61
CA ASP A 270 -22.16 2.69 10.48
C ASP A 270 -20.84 1.91 10.51
N PHE A 271 -19.79 2.44 9.87
CA PHE A 271 -18.46 1.83 9.87
C PHE A 271 -17.76 1.97 11.23
N GLN A 272 -17.87 3.13 11.88
CA GLN A 272 -17.28 3.39 13.19
C GLN A 272 -17.87 2.47 14.27
N ASN A 273 -19.19 2.25 14.24
CA ASN A 273 -19.94 1.45 15.21
C ASN A 273 -20.11 -0.03 14.82
N ASP A 274 -19.30 -0.55 13.89
CA ASP A 274 -19.31 -1.96 13.45
C ASP A 274 -20.62 -2.48 12.82
N ARG A 275 -21.57 -1.59 12.49
CA ARG A 275 -22.77 -1.93 11.69
C ARG A 275 -22.41 -2.23 10.24
N LEU A 276 -21.33 -1.62 9.75
CA LEU A 276 -20.69 -1.92 8.47
C LEU A 276 -19.23 -2.32 8.70
N LYS A 277 -18.81 -3.49 8.21
CA LYS A 277 -17.42 -3.96 8.38
C LYS A 277 -16.52 -3.64 7.20
N ILE A 278 -17.07 -3.42 6.01
CA ILE A 278 -16.29 -3.29 4.78
C ILE A 278 -16.75 -2.04 4.05
N ILE A 279 -15.79 -1.20 3.70
CA ILE A 279 -16.06 0.02 2.94
C ILE A 279 -15.06 0.16 1.79
N ALA A 280 -15.57 0.48 0.60
CA ALA A 280 -14.76 0.83 -0.55
C ALA A 280 -14.79 2.34 -0.78
N ALA A 281 -13.64 2.98 -0.82
CA ALA A 281 -13.59 4.42 -0.80
C ALA A 281 -12.45 5.03 -1.59
N THR A 282 -12.71 6.24 -2.07
CA THR A 282 -11.66 7.15 -2.53
C THR A 282 -10.90 7.75 -1.34
N ASN A 283 -9.82 8.50 -1.60
CA ASN A 283 -9.09 9.26 -0.58
C ASN A 283 -9.94 10.20 0.29
N ALA A 284 -11.17 10.52 -0.16
CA ALA A 284 -12.16 11.26 0.63
C ALA A 284 -12.51 10.56 1.96
N PHE A 285 -12.39 9.22 2.03
CA PHE A 285 -12.58 8.47 3.26
C PHE A 285 -11.25 8.30 3.99
N GLY A 286 -10.95 9.25 4.87
CA GLY A 286 -9.70 9.20 5.56
C GLY A 286 -9.58 10.17 6.71
N MET A 287 -9.42 11.45 6.42
CA MET A 287 -9.11 12.43 7.47
C MET A 287 -10.24 12.45 8.52
N GLY A 288 -9.91 12.23 9.80
CA GLY A 288 -10.89 12.18 10.90
C GLY A 288 -11.36 10.79 11.35
N ILE A 289 -11.05 9.71 10.62
CA ILE A 289 -11.45 8.36 11.06
C ILE A 289 -10.51 7.84 12.14
N ASP A 290 -11.05 7.57 13.34
CA ASP A 290 -10.36 6.95 14.47
C ASP A 290 -10.96 5.61 14.91
N LYS A 291 -11.20 4.71 13.95
CA LYS A 291 -11.52 3.30 14.26
C LYS A 291 -10.24 2.53 14.58
N LYS A 292 -10.14 1.98 15.79
CA LYS A 292 -8.88 1.40 16.31
C LYS A 292 -8.54 0.03 15.72
N ASP A 293 -9.55 -0.71 15.28
CA ASP A 293 -9.52 -2.13 15.01
C ASP A 293 -9.60 -2.50 13.53
N ILE A 294 -9.24 -1.58 12.62
CA ILE A 294 -9.13 -1.87 11.19
C ILE A 294 -8.01 -2.92 10.97
N ARG A 295 -8.38 -4.09 10.44
CA ARG A 295 -7.49 -5.25 10.27
C ARG A 295 -6.91 -5.38 8.88
N LEU A 296 -7.64 -4.93 7.87
CA LEU A 296 -7.23 -5.08 6.48
C LEU A 296 -7.41 -3.77 5.73
N ILE A 297 -6.37 -3.36 5.01
CA ILE A 297 -6.43 -2.28 4.03
C ILE A 297 -6.07 -2.88 2.68
N ILE A 298 -6.92 -2.64 1.68
CA ILE A 298 -6.69 -3.08 0.31
C ILE A 298 -6.61 -1.83 -0.56
N HIS A 299 -5.44 -1.51 -1.07
CA HIS A 299 -5.29 -0.56 -2.17
C HIS A 299 -5.63 -1.28 -3.47
N TYR A 300 -6.91 -1.21 -3.86
CA TYR A 300 -7.42 -1.80 -5.09
C TYR A 300 -6.76 -1.16 -6.31
N ASN A 301 -6.51 0.15 -6.25
CA ASN A 301 -5.62 0.84 -7.16
C ASN A 301 -4.41 1.36 -6.39
N THR A 302 -3.26 1.37 -7.05
CA THR A 302 -2.04 1.99 -6.53
C THR A 302 -2.32 3.47 -6.22
N PRO A 303 -1.90 4.02 -5.07
CA PRO A 303 -1.91 5.47 -4.81
C PRO A 303 -0.98 6.25 -5.76
N ASN A 304 -1.10 7.58 -5.80
CA ASN A 304 -0.24 8.44 -6.62
C ASN A 304 1.09 8.83 -5.95
N SER A 305 1.27 8.51 -4.67
CA SER A 305 2.42 8.92 -3.86
C SER A 305 2.57 8.02 -2.62
N ILE A 306 3.79 7.98 -2.07
CA ILE A 306 4.10 7.22 -0.84
C ILE A 306 3.44 7.86 0.38
N GLU A 307 3.28 9.18 0.39
CA GLU A 307 2.62 9.91 1.47
C GLU A 307 1.16 9.49 1.63
N ASN A 308 0.42 9.44 0.52
CA ASN A 308 -0.97 8.99 0.53
C ASN A 308 -1.05 7.52 0.95
N TYR A 309 -0.22 6.66 0.36
CA TYR A 309 -0.15 5.25 0.74
C TYR A 309 0.10 5.08 2.24
N TYR A 310 1.10 5.78 2.78
CA TYR A 310 1.50 5.67 4.18
C TYR A 310 0.43 6.20 5.16
N GLN A 311 -0.22 7.31 4.83
CA GLN A 311 -1.34 7.84 5.62
C GLN A 311 -2.53 6.88 5.63
N GLU A 312 -2.85 6.30 4.48
CA GLU A 312 -3.96 5.36 4.29
C GLU A 312 -3.71 4.07 5.08
N ILE A 313 -2.56 3.41 4.91
CA ILE A 313 -2.22 2.20 5.69
C ILE A 313 -2.08 2.49 7.19
N GLY A 314 -1.74 3.73 7.56
CA GLY A 314 -1.64 4.21 8.95
C GLY A 314 -2.96 4.15 9.73
N ARG A 315 -4.09 3.87 9.06
CA ARG A 315 -5.41 3.68 9.68
C ARG A 315 -5.60 2.30 10.28
N ALA A 316 -4.91 1.30 9.75
CA ALA A 316 -4.99 -0.05 10.28
C ALA A 316 -4.29 -0.17 11.64
N GLY A 317 -4.76 -1.07 12.50
CA GLY A 317 -3.93 -1.55 13.62
C GLY A 317 -3.65 -0.54 14.73
N ARG A 318 -4.50 0.48 14.95
CA ARG A 318 -4.20 1.53 15.96
C ARG A 318 -4.31 1.01 17.40
N ASP A 319 -4.98 -0.12 17.59
CA ASP A 319 -4.97 -0.92 18.83
C ASP A 319 -3.67 -1.72 19.05
N GLY A 320 -2.70 -1.65 18.13
CA GLY A 320 -1.44 -2.38 18.20
C GLY A 320 -1.52 -3.85 17.78
N LYS A 321 -2.71 -4.37 17.43
CA LYS A 321 -2.87 -5.75 16.95
C LYS A 321 -2.47 -5.87 15.49
N ASN A 322 -2.12 -7.09 15.09
CA ASN A 322 -1.71 -7.38 13.71
C ASN A 322 -2.77 -6.93 12.69
N SER A 323 -2.32 -6.18 11.70
CA SER A 323 -3.13 -5.72 10.57
C SER A 323 -2.32 -5.82 9.28
N PHE A 324 -3.01 -5.85 8.15
CA PHE A 324 -2.42 -6.13 6.85
C PHE A 324 -2.80 -5.05 5.85
N ALA A 325 -1.81 -4.58 5.10
CA ALA A 325 -2.00 -3.73 3.94
C ALA A 325 -1.61 -4.50 2.67
N PHE A 326 -2.53 -4.58 1.72
CA PHE A 326 -2.32 -5.18 0.41
C PHE A 326 -2.48 -4.13 -0.67
N LEU A 327 -1.42 -3.91 -1.46
CA LEU A 327 -1.47 -3.09 -2.66
C LEU A 327 -1.60 -3.99 -3.89
N LEU A 328 -2.72 -3.84 -4.62
CA LEU A 328 -2.98 -4.56 -5.86
C LEU A 328 -2.49 -3.72 -7.03
N TYR A 329 -1.31 -4.09 -7.56
CA TYR A 329 -0.70 -3.37 -8.66
C TYR A 329 -1.09 -3.97 -10.01
N GLU A 330 -1.46 -3.08 -10.93
CA GLU A 330 -1.61 -3.37 -12.35
C GLU A 330 -1.00 -2.23 -13.16
N LYS A 331 -0.47 -2.54 -14.35
CA LYS A 331 0.23 -1.56 -15.19
C LYS A 331 -0.64 -0.35 -15.54
N ASP A 332 -1.95 -0.56 -15.72
CA ASP A 332 -2.89 0.48 -16.12
C ASP A 332 -3.28 1.45 -14.99
N ASP A 333 -2.98 1.13 -13.73
CA ASP A 333 -3.21 2.07 -12.61
C ASP A 333 -2.45 3.39 -12.83
N MET A 334 -1.26 3.32 -13.44
CA MET A 334 -0.43 4.50 -13.66
C MET A 334 -1.04 5.44 -14.72
N ASN A 335 -1.84 4.91 -15.65
CA ASN A 335 -2.53 5.73 -16.65
C ASN A 335 -3.54 6.67 -15.99
N ILE A 336 -4.20 6.21 -14.92
CA ILE A 336 -5.15 7.01 -14.14
C ILE A 336 -4.42 8.20 -13.50
N HIS A 337 -3.27 7.96 -12.87
CA HIS A 337 -2.50 9.02 -12.22
C HIS A 337 -1.87 9.99 -13.21
N ASN A 338 -1.35 9.49 -14.33
CA ASN A 338 -0.84 10.33 -15.41
C ASN A 338 -1.96 11.20 -15.99
N TYR A 339 -3.17 10.65 -16.16
CA TYR A 339 -4.33 11.42 -16.59
C TYR A 339 -4.70 12.54 -15.60
N PHE A 340 -4.74 12.25 -14.29
CA PHE A 340 -4.99 13.29 -13.28
C PHE A 340 -3.87 14.34 -13.23
N LEU A 341 -2.62 13.92 -13.36
CA LEU A 341 -1.47 14.82 -13.34
C LEU A 341 -1.49 15.79 -14.52
N LEU A 342 -1.83 15.30 -15.72
CA LEU A 342 -1.99 16.15 -16.91
C LEU A 342 -3.19 17.09 -16.78
N ASN A 343 -4.31 16.63 -16.23
CA ASN A 343 -5.48 17.48 -16.01
C ASN A 343 -5.21 18.58 -14.97
N ALA A 344 -4.37 18.32 -13.97
CA ALA A 344 -4.01 19.31 -12.95
C ALA A 344 -2.98 20.34 -13.46
N ASN A 345 -2.22 20.05 -14.52
CA ASN A 345 -1.15 20.91 -15.01
C ASN A 345 -1.31 21.18 -16.52
N PRO A 346 -2.16 22.16 -16.91
CA PRO A 346 -2.42 22.46 -18.31
C PRO A 346 -1.21 23.12 -18.98
N ASP A 347 -0.99 22.80 -20.27
CA ASP A 347 0.08 23.41 -21.04
C ASP A 347 -0.26 24.84 -21.52
N LYS A 348 0.78 25.58 -21.92
CA LYS A 348 0.68 26.96 -22.37
C LYS A 348 -0.34 27.14 -23.49
N LYS A 349 -0.30 26.28 -24.50
CA LYS A 349 -1.12 26.43 -25.70
C LYS A 349 -2.60 26.24 -25.36
N LEU A 350 -2.91 25.26 -24.52
CA LEU A 350 -4.26 25.00 -24.08
C LEU A 350 -4.84 26.17 -23.27
N ILE A 351 -4.05 26.77 -22.38
CA ILE A 351 -4.53 27.93 -21.61
C ILE A 351 -4.89 29.09 -22.53
N GLN A 352 -4.07 29.35 -23.54
CA GLN A 352 -4.31 30.39 -24.54
C GLN A 352 -5.58 30.10 -25.36
N ASP A 353 -5.76 28.85 -25.80
CA ASP A 353 -6.89 28.45 -26.63
C ASP A 353 -8.22 28.52 -25.85
N VAL A 354 -8.24 28.07 -24.58
CA VAL A 354 -9.40 28.20 -23.69
C VAL A 354 -9.71 29.68 -23.40
N TYR A 355 -8.69 30.49 -23.09
CA TYR A 355 -8.89 31.93 -22.85
C TYR A 355 -9.54 32.63 -24.06
N ASN A 356 -9.05 32.32 -25.27
CA ASN A 356 -9.66 32.83 -26.50
C ASN A 356 -11.11 32.35 -26.67
N ALA A 357 -11.36 31.03 -26.57
CA ALA A 357 -12.70 30.46 -26.75
C ALA A 357 -13.71 31.06 -25.77
N VAL A 358 -13.30 31.27 -24.52
CA VAL A 358 -14.09 31.91 -23.48
C VAL A 358 -14.41 33.37 -23.83
N CYS A 359 -13.42 34.16 -24.22
CA CYS A 359 -13.63 35.56 -24.61
C CYS A 359 -14.46 35.69 -25.91
N ASP A 360 -14.30 34.75 -26.84
CA ASP A 360 -15.03 34.71 -28.10
C ASP A 360 -16.50 34.36 -27.89
N TYR A 361 -16.78 33.41 -26.97
CA TYR A 361 -18.16 33.12 -26.54
C TYR A 361 -18.83 34.35 -25.92
N GLY A 362 -18.09 35.06 -25.05
CA GLY A 362 -18.53 36.33 -24.46
C GLY A 362 -18.52 37.53 -25.40
N LYS A 363 -18.12 37.36 -26.68
CA LYS A 363 -17.97 38.41 -27.69
C LYS A 363 -17.14 39.63 -27.22
N VAL A 364 -16.12 39.39 -26.41
CA VAL A 364 -15.28 40.46 -25.84
C VAL A 364 -14.15 40.80 -26.82
N ALA A 365 -14.09 42.03 -27.31
CA ALA A 365 -12.98 42.46 -28.17
C ALA A 365 -11.66 42.64 -27.39
N VAL A 366 -10.51 42.48 -28.06
CA VAL A 366 -9.19 42.73 -27.45
C VAL A 366 -9.08 44.20 -27.03
N GLY A 367 -8.59 44.46 -25.82
CA GLY A 367 -8.52 45.79 -25.21
C GLY A 367 -9.79 46.22 -24.48
N SER A 368 -10.92 45.53 -24.68
CA SER A 368 -12.18 45.86 -24.00
C SER A 368 -12.25 45.19 -22.63
N LEU A 369 -12.80 45.93 -21.67
CA LEU A 369 -13.27 45.36 -20.40
C LEU A 369 -14.72 44.90 -20.61
N ASN A 370 -15.05 43.67 -20.19
CA ASN A 370 -16.42 43.24 -20.12
C ASN A 370 -16.84 43.14 -18.65
N ASN A 371 -17.86 43.91 -18.27
CA ASN A 371 -18.45 43.84 -16.93
C ASN A 371 -19.57 42.79 -16.85
N ASP A 372 -20.02 42.26 -18.00
CA ASP A 372 -21.05 41.23 -18.02
C ASP A 372 -20.44 39.85 -17.76
N ASP A 373 -21.19 39.04 -17.02
CA ASP A 373 -20.80 37.67 -16.71
C ASP A 373 -20.95 36.78 -17.94
N ILE A 374 -19.88 36.06 -18.28
CA ILE A 374 -19.82 35.14 -19.41
C ILE A 374 -20.16 33.74 -18.91
N PHE A 375 -21.20 33.12 -19.47
CA PHE A 375 -21.56 31.74 -19.14
C PHE A 375 -20.51 30.74 -19.64
N ILE A 376 -20.09 29.79 -18.80
CA ILE A 376 -19.14 28.74 -19.18
C ILE A 376 -19.89 27.65 -19.96
N ASN A 377 -20.01 27.86 -21.27
CA ASN A 377 -20.53 26.82 -22.16
C ASN A 377 -19.42 25.81 -22.47
N SER A 378 -19.31 24.76 -21.65
CA SER A 378 -18.29 23.72 -21.82
C SER A 378 -18.33 23.09 -23.21
N THR A 379 -19.51 22.86 -23.77
CA THR A 379 -19.69 22.24 -25.09
C THR A 379 -19.13 23.12 -26.20
N PHE A 380 -19.38 24.43 -26.15
CA PHE A 380 -18.82 25.40 -27.09
C PHE A 380 -17.30 25.52 -26.94
N ILE A 381 -16.81 25.67 -25.71
CA ILE A 381 -15.37 25.80 -25.47
C ILE A 381 -14.62 24.56 -25.97
N ILE A 382 -15.18 23.36 -25.72
CA ILE A 382 -14.62 22.10 -26.20
C ILE A 382 -14.65 22.03 -27.74
N SER A 383 -15.71 22.51 -28.41
CA SER A 383 -15.80 22.45 -29.87
C SER A 383 -14.86 23.42 -30.58
N CYS A 384 -14.53 24.56 -29.96
CA CYS A 384 -13.55 25.51 -30.49
C CYS A 384 -12.11 24.98 -30.42
N ILE A 385 -11.83 24.00 -29.57
CA ILE A 385 -10.48 23.51 -29.31
C ILE A 385 -10.25 22.21 -30.11
N LYS A 386 -9.26 22.22 -31.01
CA LYS A 386 -8.92 21.07 -31.88
C LYS A 386 -8.36 19.84 -31.16
N ARG A 387 -8.33 19.83 -29.83
CA ARG A 387 -7.74 18.79 -28.98
C ARG A 387 -8.81 18.25 -28.03
N LYS A 388 -8.67 16.98 -27.62
CA LYS A 388 -9.50 16.39 -26.56
C LYS A 388 -9.37 17.19 -25.26
N LEU A 389 -10.36 18.05 -25.00
CA LEU A 389 -10.55 18.76 -23.74
C LEU A 389 -11.62 18.03 -22.92
N ASN A 390 -11.29 17.70 -21.67
CA ASN A 390 -12.26 17.21 -20.70
C ASN A 390 -12.57 18.32 -19.67
N ASN A 391 -13.68 18.19 -18.95
CA ASN A 391 -14.10 19.20 -17.98
C ASN A 391 -13.06 19.42 -16.86
N GLY A 392 -12.36 18.38 -16.41
CA GLY A 392 -11.33 18.51 -15.37
C GLY A 392 -10.18 19.43 -15.79
N LEU A 393 -9.71 19.28 -17.03
CA LEU A 393 -8.67 20.10 -17.62
C LEU A 393 -9.18 21.52 -17.90
N LEU A 394 -10.44 21.69 -18.33
CA LEU A 394 -11.08 23.01 -18.46
C LEU A 394 -11.09 23.76 -17.12
N HIS A 395 -11.57 23.14 -16.05
CA HIS A 395 -11.59 23.76 -14.72
C HIS A 395 -10.17 24.11 -14.22
N SER A 396 -9.17 23.28 -14.54
CA SER A 396 -7.78 23.55 -14.18
C SER A 396 -7.22 24.78 -14.90
N VAL A 397 -7.54 24.94 -16.19
CA VAL A 397 -7.20 26.14 -16.97
C VAL A 397 -7.88 27.38 -16.39
N LEU A 398 -9.19 27.31 -16.13
CA LEU A 398 -9.95 28.42 -15.54
C LEU A 398 -9.36 28.85 -14.19
N ARG A 399 -9.04 27.90 -13.32
CA ARG A 399 -8.37 28.17 -12.03
C ARG A 399 -7.00 28.82 -12.21
N THR A 400 -6.24 28.41 -13.25
CA THR A 400 -4.93 29.01 -13.55
C THR A 400 -5.06 30.46 -13.99
N LEU A 401 -6.05 30.77 -14.84
CA LEU A 401 -6.37 32.12 -15.27
C LEU A 401 -6.87 32.98 -14.11
N GLU A 402 -7.67 32.41 -13.21
CA GLU A 402 -8.15 33.05 -11.99
C GLU A 402 -7.01 33.38 -11.01
N ALA A 403 -6.12 32.41 -10.74
CA ALA A 403 -4.95 32.62 -9.90
C ALA A 403 -3.98 33.66 -10.47
N SER A 404 -3.97 33.84 -11.79
CA SER A 404 -3.18 34.86 -12.49
C SER A 404 -3.91 36.20 -12.60
N GLY A 405 -5.14 36.32 -12.08
CA GLY A 405 -5.90 37.56 -12.00
C GLY A 405 -6.62 37.98 -13.28
N TYR A 406 -6.75 37.12 -14.29
CA TYR A 406 -7.41 37.46 -15.56
C TYR A 406 -8.94 37.34 -15.51
N LEU A 407 -9.45 36.42 -14.70
CA LEU A 407 -10.88 36.17 -14.55
C LEU A 407 -11.23 35.77 -13.12
N ARG A 408 -12.52 35.74 -12.81
CA ARG A 408 -13.07 35.15 -11.58
C ARG A 408 -14.19 34.21 -11.95
N THR A 409 -14.27 33.04 -11.31
CA THR A 409 -15.38 32.12 -11.52
C THR A 409 -16.49 32.39 -10.50
N ILE A 410 -17.73 32.52 -10.97
CA ILE A 410 -18.91 32.80 -10.16
C ILE A 410 -19.89 31.64 -10.34
N SER A 411 -20.21 30.95 -9.26
CA SER A 411 -21.30 29.97 -9.26
C SER A 411 -22.61 30.69 -8.92
N LYS A 412 -23.44 30.97 -9.92
CA LYS A 412 -24.79 31.50 -9.70
C LYS A 412 -25.76 30.35 -9.47
N TYR A 413 -25.88 29.94 -8.21
CA TYR A 413 -26.96 29.05 -7.78
C TYR A 413 -28.25 29.86 -7.83
N HIS A 414 -29.07 29.59 -8.84
CA HIS A 414 -30.35 30.23 -9.15
C HIS A 414 -30.24 31.60 -9.86
N GLN A 415 -30.32 31.56 -11.19
CA GLN A 415 -30.98 32.65 -11.91
C GLN A 415 -32.27 32.09 -12.51
N ASN A 416 -33.36 32.81 -12.29
CA ASN A 416 -34.64 32.49 -12.90
C ASN A 416 -34.57 32.85 -14.39
N THR A 417 -35.28 32.08 -15.22
CA THR A 417 -35.54 32.44 -16.61
C THR A 417 -36.24 33.79 -16.64
N THR A 418 -35.72 34.78 -17.37
CA THR A 418 -36.39 36.09 -17.47
C THR A 418 -37.13 36.25 -18.79
N VAL A 419 -38.32 36.85 -18.72
CA VAL A 419 -39.18 37.13 -19.88
C VAL A 419 -39.67 38.57 -19.83
N LYS A 420 -39.68 39.24 -20.97
CA LYS A 420 -40.37 40.53 -21.19
C LYS A 420 -41.13 40.49 -22.50
N ILE A 421 -42.39 40.87 -22.54
CA ILE A 421 -43.12 41.00 -23.81
C ILE A 421 -42.73 42.32 -24.48
N ASN A 422 -42.29 42.24 -25.74
CA ASN A 422 -41.83 43.38 -26.51
C ASN A 422 -42.98 44.10 -27.24
N PHE A 423 -44.11 43.42 -27.43
CA PHE A 423 -45.29 43.98 -28.09
C PHE A 423 -46.07 44.92 -27.17
N THR A 424 -46.80 45.88 -27.75
CA THR A 424 -47.85 46.59 -27.01
C THR A 424 -49.03 45.65 -26.75
N THR A 425 -49.86 45.97 -25.74
CA THR A 425 -51.02 45.17 -25.36
C THR A 425 -51.98 44.91 -26.53
N GLU A 426 -52.21 45.90 -27.40
CA GLU A 426 -53.07 45.75 -28.59
C GLU A 426 -52.45 44.82 -29.64
N LYS A 427 -51.15 44.98 -29.92
CA LYS A 427 -50.42 44.16 -30.88
C LYS A 427 -50.35 42.70 -30.41
N LEU A 428 -50.16 42.47 -29.10
CA LEU A 428 -50.18 41.13 -28.53
C LEU A 428 -51.58 40.48 -28.62
N LYS A 429 -52.66 41.21 -28.32
CA LYS A 429 -54.04 40.71 -28.49
C LYS A 429 -54.33 40.28 -29.93
N LEU A 430 -53.91 41.09 -30.90
CA LEU A 430 -54.04 40.76 -32.33
C LEU A 430 -53.22 39.52 -32.71
N PHE A 431 -51.99 39.42 -32.20
CA PHE A 431 -51.12 38.26 -32.43
C PHE A 431 -51.73 36.97 -31.86
N ILE A 432 -52.22 37.01 -30.62
CA ILE A 432 -52.92 35.90 -29.96
C ILE A 432 -54.17 35.46 -30.73
N LYS A 433 -54.96 36.42 -31.25
CA LYS A 433 -56.18 36.13 -32.01
C LYS A 433 -55.88 35.48 -33.38
N LYS A 434 -54.76 35.85 -34.01
CA LYS A 434 -54.32 35.34 -35.31
C LYS A 434 -53.44 34.08 -35.23
N SER A 435 -52.89 33.75 -34.07
CA SER A 435 -52.05 32.57 -33.90
C SER A 435 -52.87 31.28 -33.99
N LEU A 436 -52.47 30.39 -34.91
CA LEU A 436 -53.04 29.05 -35.05
C LEU A 436 -52.39 28.03 -34.10
N ASN A 437 -51.24 28.36 -33.49
CA ASN A 437 -50.55 27.47 -32.57
C ASN A 437 -51.16 27.58 -31.15
N PHE A 438 -51.87 26.52 -30.75
CA PHE A 438 -52.54 26.42 -29.45
C PHE A 438 -51.59 26.58 -28.26
N SER A 439 -50.41 25.95 -28.32
CA SER A 439 -49.45 25.96 -27.22
C SER A 439 -48.82 27.34 -26.98
N ILE A 440 -48.51 28.08 -28.05
CA ILE A 440 -48.04 29.47 -28.00
C ILE A 440 -49.13 30.38 -27.43
N LYS A 441 -50.37 30.17 -27.88
CA LYS A 441 -51.52 30.96 -27.43
C LYS A 441 -51.75 30.81 -25.92
N GLU A 442 -51.77 29.58 -25.42
CA GLU A 442 -51.94 29.31 -24.00
C GLU A 442 -50.78 29.83 -23.16
N LEU A 443 -49.54 29.70 -23.64
CA LEU A 443 -48.36 30.25 -22.97
C LEU A 443 -48.43 31.77 -22.83
N LEU A 444 -48.73 32.50 -23.92
CA LEU A 444 -48.88 33.95 -23.87
C LEU A 444 -50.05 34.39 -22.97
N LEU A 445 -51.18 33.68 -23.02
CA LEU A 445 -52.33 33.95 -22.15
C LEU A 445 -51.99 33.70 -20.67
N PHE A 446 -51.24 32.64 -20.35
CA PHE A 446 -50.75 32.40 -19.00
C PHE A 446 -49.84 33.53 -18.51
N LEU A 447 -48.86 33.93 -19.33
CA LEU A 447 -47.91 34.98 -18.96
C LEU A 447 -48.61 36.32 -18.69
N VAL A 448 -49.59 36.70 -19.53
CA VAL A 448 -50.38 37.92 -19.34
C VAL A 448 -51.30 37.80 -18.13
N ARG A 449 -51.96 36.65 -17.92
CA ARG A 449 -52.83 36.42 -16.76
C ARG A 449 -52.07 36.55 -15.44
N LYS A 450 -50.88 35.96 -15.38
CA LYS A 450 -50.09 35.87 -14.16
C LYS A 450 -49.36 37.16 -13.82
N TYR A 451 -48.68 37.76 -14.79
CA TYR A 451 -47.79 38.89 -14.56
C TYR A 451 -48.43 40.25 -14.94
N GLY A 452 -49.61 40.24 -15.56
CA GLY A 452 -50.37 41.45 -15.86
C GLY A 452 -49.59 42.45 -16.70
N ASN A 453 -49.74 43.75 -16.41
CA ASN A 453 -49.07 44.81 -17.17
C ASN A 453 -47.55 44.90 -16.92
N THR A 454 -47.04 44.25 -15.86
CA THR A 454 -45.63 44.36 -15.49
C THR A 454 -44.70 43.71 -16.52
N ILE A 455 -45.17 42.64 -17.17
CA ILE A 455 -44.37 41.87 -18.15
C ILE A 455 -44.06 42.66 -19.44
N PHE A 456 -44.78 43.75 -19.69
CA PHE A 456 -44.54 44.64 -20.83
C PHE A 456 -43.50 45.72 -20.52
N THR A 457 -43.34 46.09 -19.25
CA THR A 457 -42.50 47.21 -18.83
C THR A 457 -41.12 46.75 -18.37
N LYS A 458 -41.03 45.64 -17.64
CA LYS A 458 -39.80 45.10 -17.05
C LYS A 458 -39.59 43.63 -17.40
N GLN A 459 -38.34 43.16 -17.30
CA GLN A 459 -38.02 41.73 -17.35
C GLN A 459 -38.46 41.09 -16.03
N ILE A 460 -39.16 39.96 -16.13
CA ILE A 460 -39.73 39.25 -14.99
C ILE A 460 -39.19 37.83 -14.97
N ASP A 461 -38.92 37.35 -13.76
CA ASP A 461 -38.54 35.98 -13.47
C ASP A 461 -39.73 35.02 -13.65
N VAL A 462 -39.49 33.92 -14.38
CA VAL A 462 -40.49 32.91 -14.71
C VAL A 462 -40.01 31.54 -14.24
N ASP A 463 -40.81 30.89 -13.41
CA ASP A 463 -40.60 29.51 -12.97
C ASP A 463 -41.32 28.52 -13.92
N PHE A 464 -40.55 27.65 -14.58
CA PHE A 464 -41.10 26.62 -15.46
C PHE A 464 -41.95 25.58 -14.72
N THR A 465 -41.68 25.31 -13.44
CA THR A 465 -42.46 24.33 -12.68
C THR A 465 -43.91 24.77 -12.51
N GLU A 466 -44.15 26.07 -12.40
CA GLU A 466 -45.51 26.64 -12.30
C GLU A 466 -46.22 26.62 -13.66
N ILE A 467 -45.50 26.91 -14.75
CA ILE A 467 -46.05 26.81 -16.11
C ILE A 467 -46.46 25.37 -16.43
N LEU A 468 -45.62 24.40 -16.06
CA LEU A 468 -45.89 22.97 -16.28
C LEU A 468 -47.15 22.51 -15.54
N LYS A 469 -47.35 22.98 -14.30
CA LYS A 469 -48.54 22.66 -13.49
C LYS A 469 -49.84 23.17 -14.10
N GLU A 470 -49.84 24.38 -14.67
CA GLU A 470 -51.06 24.99 -15.21
C GLU A 470 -51.34 24.64 -16.68
N LEU A 471 -50.30 24.56 -17.53
CA LEU A 471 -50.49 24.38 -18.98
C LEU A 471 -50.43 22.92 -19.44
N ASN A 472 -50.06 21.98 -18.56
CA ASN A 472 -49.95 20.54 -18.83
C ASN A 472 -49.17 20.19 -20.13
N PHE A 473 -48.21 21.04 -20.50
CA PHE A 473 -47.28 20.81 -21.61
C PHE A 473 -45.98 20.18 -21.12
N SER A 474 -45.19 19.59 -22.02
CA SER A 474 -43.83 19.14 -21.66
C SER A 474 -42.87 20.33 -21.57
N LEU A 475 -41.81 20.19 -20.78
CA LEU A 475 -40.79 21.24 -20.62
C LEU A 475 -40.17 21.64 -21.96
N ASN A 476 -39.97 20.68 -22.86
CA ASN A 476 -39.39 20.93 -24.19
C ASN A 476 -40.31 21.81 -25.05
N VAL A 477 -41.62 21.54 -25.06
CA VAL A 477 -42.60 22.35 -25.81
C VAL A 477 -42.65 23.79 -25.28
N ILE A 478 -42.58 23.98 -23.96
CA ILE A 478 -42.55 25.32 -23.36
C ILE A 478 -41.28 26.07 -23.77
N LYS A 479 -40.11 25.43 -23.71
CA LYS A 479 -38.83 26.03 -24.12
C LYS A 479 -38.83 26.39 -25.61
N GLU A 480 -39.26 25.48 -26.48
CA GLU A 480 -39.38 25.72 -27.92
C GLU A 480 -40.29 26.91 -28.21
N ASN A 481 -41.43 27.02 -27.51
CA ASN A 481 -42.33 28.15 -27.68
C ASN A 481 -41.71 29.48 -27.24
N PHE A 482 -40.93 29.50 -26.16
CA PHE A 482 -40.20 30.70 -25.73
C PHE A 482 -39.15 31.12 -26.77
N GLU A 483 -38.40 30.18 -27.33
CA GLU A 483 -37.43 30.44 -28.40
C GLU A 483 -38.12 30.96 -29.65
N ILE A 484 -39.19 30.30 -30.12
CA ILE A 484 -39.97 30.75 -31.29
C ILE A 484 -40.49 32.18 -31.08
N LEU A 485 -41.05 32.49 -29.91
CA LEU A 485 -41.58 33.82 -29.62
C LEU A 485 -40.48 34.88 -29.48
N ASN A 486 -39.29 34.48 -29.04
CA ASN A 486 -38.11 35.34 -28.99
C ASN A 486 -37.56 35.64 -30.38
N ASP A 487 -37.45 34.63 -31.24
CA ASP A 487 -37.02 34.76 -32.64
C ASP A 487 -37.99 35.63 -33.46
N LEU A 488 -39.30 35.50 -33.20
CA LEU A 488 -40.34 36.35 -33.80
C LEU A 488 -40.36 37.78 -33.20
N GLY A 489 -39.55 38.06 -32.18
CA GLY A 489 -39.47 39.36 -31.50
C GLY A 489 -40.74 39.73 -30.72
N VAL A 490 -41.60 38.76 -30.42
CA VAL A 490 -42.84 38.96 -29.65
C VAL A 490 -42.51 39.23 -28.18
N LEU A 491 -41.53 38.51 -27.66
CA LEU A 491 -40.97 38.67 -26.32
C LEU A 491 -39.44 38.63 -26.37
N THR A 492 -38.80 39.09 -25.31
CA THR A 492 -37.39 38.85 -25.02
C THR A 492 -37.33 37.72 -24.00
N TYR A 493 -36.73 36.60 -24.38
CA TYR A 493 -36.48 35.44 -23.53
C TYR A 493 -34.98 35.35 -23.24
N LYS A 494 -34.61 35.28 -21.96
CA LYS A 494 -33.25 34.94 -21.55
C LYS A 494 -33.29 33.74 -20.62
N GLN A 495 -32.86 32.60 -21.14
CA GLN A 495 -32.59 31.42 -20.33
C GLN A 495 -31.24 31.62 -19.62
N ASN A 496 -31.27 31.68 -18.29
CA ASN A 496 -30.06 31.53 -17.50
C ASN A 496 -30.04 30.10 -16.99
N ASP A 497 -29.26 29.25 -17.65
CA ASP A 497 -28.99 27.93 -17.11
C ASP A 497 -28.25 28.09 -15.78
N SER A 498 -28.69 27.36 -14.75
CA SER A 498 -27.89 27.19 -13.55
C SER A 498 -26.52 26.65 -13.97
N GLY A 499 -25.47 27.42 -13.74
CA GLY A 499 -24.14 27.06 -14.21
C GLY A 499 -23.05 27.99 -13.72
N GLU A 500 -21.83 27.65 -14.10
CA GLU A 500 -20.66 28.45 -13.78
C GLU A 500 -20.55 29.60 -14.77
N TYR A 501 -20.37 30.80 -14.25
CA TYR A 501 -20.08 32.00 -15.01
C TYR A 501 -18.65 32.44 -14.73
N ILE A 502 -18.11 33.28 -15.59
CA ILE A 502 -16.89 34.01 -15.31
C ILE A 502 -17.07 35.50 -15.52
N THR A 503 -16.29 36.28 -14.79
CA THR A 503 -16.16 37.72 -15.03
C THR A 503 -14.70 38.01 -15.33
N LEU A 504 -14.42 38.79 -16.37
CA LEU A 504 -13.05 39.23 -16.63
C LEU A 504 -12.64 40.24 -15.58
N SER A 505 -11.49 40.00 -14.94
CA SER A 505 -10.93 40.92 -13.93
C SER A 505 -10.06 42.01 -14.55
N THR A 506 -9.62 41.81 -15.79
CA THR A 506 -8.83 42.75 -16.57
C THR A 506 -9.39 42.90 -17.98
N GLN A 507 -8.92 43.91 -18.71
CA GLN A 507 -9.22 44.01 -20.14
C GLN A 507 -8.75 42.75 -20.88
N ARG A 508 -9.46 42.36 -21.96
CA ARG A 508 -9.03 41.23 -22.79
C ARG A 508 -7.65 41.54 -23.38
N VAL A 509 -6.67 40.68 -23.10
CA VAL A 509 -5.33 40.76 -23.69
C VAL A 509 -5.19 39.77 -24.85
N ILE A 510 -4.17 39.97 -25.69
CA ILE A 510 -3.78 38.95 -26.67
C ILE A 510 -3.26 37.74 -25.89
N ALA A 511 -3.71 36.53 -26.22
CA ALA A 511 -3.38 35.31 -25.47
C ALA A 511 -1.86 35.05 -25.33
N ASP A 512 -1.04 35.49 -26.30
CA ASP A 512 0.43 35.40 -26.22
C ASP A 512 1.07 36.33 -25.19
N ARG A 513 0.33 37.35 -24.73
CA ARG A 513 0.76 38.31 -23.71
C ARG A 513 0.25 37.96 -22.31
N LEU A 514 -0.40 36.80 -22.14
CA LEU A 514 -0.77 36.31 -20.82
C LEU A 514 0.48 36.09 -19.96
N GLN A 515 0.54 36.77 -18.81
CA GLN A 515 1.59 36.65 -17.82
C GLN A 515 1.22 35.58 -16.80
N ILE A 516 1.40 34.32 -17.21
CA ILE A 516 1.16 33.16 -16.36
C ILE A 516 2.50 32.59 -15.89
N ASP A 517 2.56 32.16 -14.63
CA ASP A 517 3.73 31.48 -14.09
C ASP A 517 3.82 30.02 -14.59
N TYR A 518 4.24 29.86 -15.85
CA TYR A 518 4.43 28.55 -16.46
C TYR A 518 5.53 27.73 -15.78
N LYS A 519 6.52 28.39 -15.14
CA LYS A 519 7.57 27.69 -14.39
C LYS A 519 6.96 26.95 -13.21
N LYS A 520 6.03 27.59 -12.49
CA LYS A 520 5.30 26.96 -11.39
C LYS A 520 4.48 25.76 -11.85
N ILE A 521 3.72 25.87 -12.95
CA ILE A 521 2.93 24.75 -13.49
C ILE A 521 3.85 23.58 -13.87
N ASN A 522 4.95 23.85 -14.56
CA ASN A 522 5.90 22.80 -14.95
C ASN A 522 6.58 22.16 -13.73
N SER A 523 6.95 22.95 -12.73
CA SER A 523 7.53 22.41 -11.49
C SER A 523 6.55 21.49 -10.75
N SER A 524 5.28 21.88 -10.64
CA SER A 524 4.21 21.06 -10.07
C SER A 524 4.03 19.73 -10.82
N TYR A 525 4.07 19.78 -12.16
CA TYR A 525 4.04 18.58 -13.00
C TYR A 525 5.22 17.63 -12.72
N LEU A 526 6.45 18.15 -12.70
CA LEU A 526 7.66 17.36 -12.46
C LEU A 526 7.66 16.72 -11.08
N VAL A 527 7.22 17.44 -10.04
CA VAL A 527 7.07 16.91 -8.68
C VAL A 527 6.06 15.78 -8.65
N GLY A 528 4.92 15.96 -9.32
CA GLY A 528 3.90 14.92 -9.43
C GLY A 528 4.44 13.67 -10.12
N GLN A 529 5.21 13.81 -11.19
CA GLN A 529 5.87 12.67 -11.85
C GLN A 529 6.86 11.96 -10.93
N GLN A 530 7.71 12.71 -10.22
CA GLN A 530 8.66 12.12 -9.28
C GLN A 530 7.97 11.31 -8.18
N LYS A 531 6.84 11.80 -7.64
CA LYS A 531 6.04 11.05 -6.65
C LYS A 531 5.50 9.74 -7.21
N ILE A 532 4.99 9.77 -8.44
CA ILE A 532 4.51 8.59 -9.17
C ILE A 532 5.66 7.59 -9.38
N GLU A 533 6.83 8.07 -9.81
CA GLU A 533 8.03 7.23 -10.01
C GLU A 533 8.50 6.59 -8.69
N LYS A 534 8.52 7.33 -7.58
CA LYS A 534 8.83 6.79 -6.25
C LYS A 534 7.83 5.73 -5.82
N MET A 535 6.54 5.91 -6.13
CA MET A 535 5.51 4.91 -5.86
C MET A 535 5.71 3.64 -6.69
N ILE A 536 6.06 3.76 -7.98
CA ILE A 536 6.48 2.61 -8.80
C ILE A 536 7.71 1.94 -8.19
N GLY A 537 8.72 2.74 -7.80
CA GLY A 537 9.91 2.24 -7.10
C GLY A 537 9.56 1.41 -5.87
N PHE A 538 8.59 1.88 -5.06
CA PHE A 538 8.08 1.13 -3.92
C PHE A 538 7.38 -0.17 -4.31
N VAL A 539 6.61 -0.22 -5.41
CA VAL A 539 5.95 -1.45 -5.89
C VAL A 539 6.98 -2.51 -6.33
N PHE A 540 8.05 -2.07 -6.98
CA PHE A 540 9.04 -2.94 -7.60
C PHE A 540 10.33 -3.12 -6.78
N THR A 541 10.45 -2.49 -5.60
CA THR A 541 11.65 -2.65 -4.78
C THR A 541 11.84 -4.11 -4.35
N ASN A 542 13.10 -4.52 -4.32
CA ASN A 542 13.58 -5.79 -3.76
C ASN A 542 14.14 -5.60 -2.35
N GLU A 543 14.10 -4.39 -1.80
CA GLU A 543 14.45 -4.10 -0.43
C GLU A 543 13.22 -4.19 0.48
N CYS A 544 13.45 -4.24 1.79
CA CYS A 544 12.37 -4.17 2.79
C CYS A 544 11.44 -2.98 2.49
N ARG A 545 10.12 -3.23 2.42
CA ARG A 545 9.11 -2.19 2.15
C ARG A 545 9.16 -1.06 3.17
N PHE A 546 9.35 -1.38 4.46
CA PHE A 546 9.51 -0.37 5.50
C PHE A 546 10.84 0.38 5.37
N LYS A 547 11.96 -0.29 5.04
CA LYS A 547 13.23 0.39 4.75
C LYS A 547 13.05 1.46 3.66
N PHE A 548 12.33 1.13 2.59
CA PHE A 548 12.02 2.09 1.52
C PHE A 548 11.24 3.29 2.05
N ILE A 549 10.21 3.08 2.87
CA ILE A 549 9.39 4.14 3.46
C ILE A 549 10.20 5.02 4.42
N LEU A 550 11.01 4.41 5.30
CA LEU A 550 11.88 5.13 6.24
C LEU A 550 12.87 6.02 5.50
N SER A 551 13.55 5.46 4.49
CA SER A 551 14.48 6.19 3.65
C SER A 551 13.80 7.33 2.89
N TYR A 552 12.57 7.11 2.41
CA TYR A 552 11.77 8.13 1.71
C TYR A 552 11.46 9.35 2.59
N PHE A 553 11.16 9.13 3.88
CA PHE A 553 10.93 10.22 4.84
C PHE A 553 12.22 10.74 5.50
N GLY A 554 13.38 10.22 5.10
CA GLY A 554 14.69 10.66 5.57
C GLY A 554 15.03 10.20 6.99
N GLU A 555 14.55 9.04 7.40
CA GLU A 555 15.01 8.30 8.58
C GLU A 555 16.15 7.36 8.17
N ASP A 556 17.23 7.30 8.97
CA ASP A 556 18.38 6.42 8.67
C ASP A 556 17.98 4.95 8.86
N ALA A 557 18.06 4.19 7.77
CA ALA A 557 17.60 2.80 7.68
C ALA A 557 18.58 1.90 6.94
N ASN A 558 19.87 2.26 6.88
CA ASN A 558 20.87 1.59 6.05
C ASN A 558 20.96 0.06 6.29
N ASP A 559 20.81 -0.39 7.54
CA ASP A 559 20.83 -1.81 7.93
C ASP A 559 19.48 -2.36 8.43
N TYR A 560 18.39 -1.66 8.13
CA TYR A 560 17.07 -2.00 8.67
C TYR A 560 16.32 -3.04 7.82
N SER A 561 15.65 -3.99 8.48
CA SER A 561 14.71 -4.94 7.88
C SER A 561 13.58 -5.28 8.85
N CYS A 562 12.33 -5.10 8.41
CA CYS A 562 11.16 -5.31 9.27
C CYS A 562 10.83 -6.80 9.53
N GLY A 563 11.31 -7.74 8.71
CA GLY A 563 10.97 -9.17 8.81
C GLY A 563 9.51 -9.56 8.51
N ILE A 564 8.59 -8.60 8.37
CA ILE A 564 7.14 -8.87 8.33
C ILE A 564 6.44 -8.48 7.01
N CYS A 565 7.09 -7.74 6.12
CA CYS A 565 6.56 -7.37 4.80
C CYS A 565 6.74 -8.50 3.77
N ASP A 566 6.02 -8.42 2.65
CA ASP A 566 6.13 -9.37 1.53
C ASP A 566 7.56 -9.58 1.07
N VAL A 567 8.35 -8.52 0.88
CA VAL A 567 9.76 -8.64 0.46
C VAL A 567 10.64 -9.24 1.54
N CYS A 568 10.40 -8.98 2.82
CA CYS A 568 11.17 -9.61 3.91
C CYS A 568 10.75 -11.06 4.13
N LYS A 569 9.49 -11.41 3.88
CA LYS A 569 8.97 -12.78 3.97
C LYS A 569 9.39 -13.61 2.76
N GLN A 570 9.32 -13.05 1.55
CA GLN A 570 9.94 -13.61 0.35
C GLN A 570 11.47 -13.60 0.46
N GLY A 571 12.02 -12.59 1.13
CA GLY A 571 13.43 -12.45 1.54
C GLY A 571 13.84 -13.50 2.58
N GLN A 572 12.93 -13.96 3.42
CA GLN A 572 13.09 -15.13 4.29
C GLN A 572 13.09 -16.43 3.49
N TYR A 573 12.55 -16.43 2.26
CA TYR A 573 12.76 -17.48 1.24
C TYR A 573 13.99 -17.19 0.33
N PHE A 574 14.55 -15.98 0.35
CA PHE A 574 15.79 -15.63 -0.37
C PHE A 574 17.04 -15.58 0.53
N SER A 575 16.86 -15.82 1.83
CA SER A 575 17.85 -16.35 2.76
C SER A 575 17.64 -17.86 2.99
N ASP A 576 16.98 -18.56 2.06
CA ASP A 576 17.05 -20.01 2.05
C ASP A 576 18.40 -20.43 1.48
N SER A 577 19.11 -21.30 2.23
CA SER A 577 20.31 -22.02 1.81
C SER A 577 20.22 -22.78 0.47
N ASN A 578 19.05 -22.76 -0.17
CA ASN A 578 18.79 -23.26 -1.51
C ASN A 578 19.02 -22.19 -2.59
N SER A 579 18.70 -20.91 -2.34
CA SER A 579 18.92 -19.84 -3.31
C SER A 579 20.40 -19.49 -3.43
N ASP A 580 21.15 -19.47 -2.32
CA ASP A 580 22.60 -19.20 -2.33
C ASP A 580 23.37 -20.34 -3.01
N TYR A 581 22.94 -21.59 -2.79
CA TYR A 581 23.46 -22.75 -3.52
C TYR A 581 23.22 -22.67 -5.03
N VAL A 582 22.03 -22.25 -5.47
CA VAL A 582 21.73 -22.10 -6.90
C VAL A 582 22.50 -20.90 -7.49
N LYS A 583 22.69 -19.81 -6.73
CA LYS A 583 23.54 -18.67 -7.12
C LYS A 583 25.00 -19.12 -7.32
N GLU A 584 25.58 -19.84 -6.37
CA GLU A 584 26.94 -20.38 -6.45
C GLU A 584 27.12 -21.31 -7.65
N LEU A 585 26.15 -22.22 -7.88
CA LEU A 585 26.18 -23.12 -9.04
C LEU A 585 26.14 -22.37 -10.37
N ILE A 586 25.26 -21.36 -10.49
CA ILE A 586 25.13 -20.57 -11.73
C ILE A 586 26.42 -19.79 -11.99
N LEU A 587 26.96 -19.09 -10.97
CA LEU A 587 28.20 -18.31 -11.12
C LEU A 587 29.39 -19.21 -11.45
N SER A 588 29.50 -20.38 -10.80
CA SER A 588 30.59 -21.33 -11.05
C SER A 588 30.51 -21.94 -12.45
N LEU A 589 29.31 -22.29 -12.92
CA LEU A 589 29.10 -22.85 -14.26
C LEU A 589 29.40 -21.83 -15.36
N VAL A 590 28.96 -20.58 -15.21
CA VAL A 590 29.25 -19.50 -16.17
C VAL A 590 30.75 -19.20 -16.21
N ASN A 591 31.41 -19.17 -15.05
CA ASN A 591 32.86 -18.96 -14.95
C ASN A 591 33.68 -20.13 -15.55
N GLU A 592 33.28 -21.39 -15.32
CA GLU A 592 33.99 -22.57 -15.85
C GLU A 592 33.86 -22.70 -17.38
N GLN A 593 32.78 -22.17 -17.96
CA GLN A 593 32.57 -22.19 -19.40
C GLN A 593 33.08 -20.93 -20.13
N ASN A 594 33.78 -20.00 -19.44
CA ASN A 594 34.41 -18.80 -20.02
C ASN A 594 33.51 -18.12 -21.09
N ASP A 595 32.30 -17.71 -20.69
CA ASP A 595 31.36 -16.92 -21.51
C ASP A 595 30.81 -17.62 -22.77
N VAL A 596 30.71 -18.96 -22.80
CA VAL A 596 30.22 -19.71 -23.97
C VAL A 596 28.71 -20.06 -23.91
N LEU A 597 28.00 -19.77 -22.82
CA LEU A 597 26.62 -20.24 -22.61
C LEU A 597 25.54 -19.17 -22.87
N SER A 598 24.46 -19.55 -23.54
CA SER A 598 23.20 -18.78 -23.58
C SER A 598 22.30 -19.08 -22.36
N GLU A 599 21.30 -18.23 -22.09
CA GLU A 599 20.38 -18.43 -20.95
C GLU A 599 19.52 -19.70 -21.09
N SER A 600 19.15 -20.09 -22.30
CA SER A 600 18.42 -21.34 -22.57
C SER A 600 19.29 -22.57 -22.33
N GLU A 601 20.55 -22.54 -22.77
CA GLU A 601 21.51 -23.62 -22.51
C GLU A 601 21.82 -23.76 -21.03
N LEU A 602 22.05 -22.66 -20.32
CA LEU A 602 22.28 -22.65 -18.88
C LEU A 602 21.15 -23.37 -18.13
N LYS A 603 19.89 -23.04 -18.44
CA LYS A 603 18.71 -23.68 -17.84
C LYS A 603 18.63 -25.16 -18.18
N ASN A 604 18.83 -25.52 -19.45
CA ASN A 604 18.77 -26.91 -19.91
C ASN A 604 19.87 -27.78 -19.28
N ILE A 605 21.06 -27.22 -19.04
CA ILE A 605 22.16 -27.93 -18.34
C ILE A 605 21.77 -28.15 -16.88
N LEU A 606 21.35 -27.09 -16.17
CA LEU A 606 21.03 -27.17 -14.74
C LEU A 606 19.82 -28.06 -14.45
N LYS A 607 18.84 -28.15 -15.36
CA LYS A 607 17.69 -29.07 -15.26
C LYS A 607 17.97 -30.49 -15.78
N GLY A 608 19.10 -30.73 -16.44
CA GLY A 608 19.41 -32.04 -17.01
C GLY A 608 18.61 -32.37 -18.27
N GLU A 609 18.19 -31.35 -19.02
CA GLU A 609 17.38 -31.47 -20.25
C GLU A 609 18.22 -31.27 -21.51
N SER A 610 19.50 -30.86 -21.36
CA SER A 610 20.40 -30.67 -22.50
C SER A 610 20.76 -32.00 -23.18
N LYS A 611 20.64 -32.03 -24.51
CA LYS A 611 20.96 -33.19 -25.37
C LYS A 611 22.42 -33.24 -25.82
N ASN A 612 23.22 -32.23 -25.49
CA ASN A 612 24.63 -32.15 -25.91
C ASN A 612 25.51 -33.04 -25.01
N LEU A 613 26.19 -34.03 -25.60
CA LEU A 613 27.06 -35.00 -24.93
C LEU A 613 28.21 -34.37 -24.11
N LYS A 614 28.62 -33.14 -24.45
CA LYS A 614 29.61 -32.37 -23.66
C LYS A 614 29.03 -31.96 -22.29
N TYR A 615 27.76 -31.54 -22.28
CA TYR A 615 27.11 -31.01 -21.09
C TYR A 615 26.54 -32.10 -20.17
N THR A 616 26.13 -33.25 -20.72
CA THR A 616 25.63 -34.38 -19.93
C THR A 616 26.67 -35.01 -18.99
N LYS A 617 27.97 -34.79 -19.26
CA LYS A 617 29.09 -35.27 -18.43
C LYS A 617 29.57 -34.25 -17.38
N MET A 618 29.01 -33.03 -17.35
CA MET A 618 29.44 -31.98 -16.42
C MET A 618 28.94 -32.20 -15.00
N ASN A 619 29.70 -31.74 -14.01
CA ASN A 619 29.30 -31.83 -12.60
C ASN A 619 28.00 -31.07 -12.27
N TYR A 620 27.64 -30.06 -13.08
CA TYR A 620 26.46 -29.22 -12.88
C TYR A 620 25.19 -29.74 -13.59
N TYR A 621 25.30 -30.79 -14.41
CA TYR A 621 24.16 -31.32 -15.17
C TYR A 621 23.09 -31.90 -14.23
N GLY A 622 21.85 -31.43 -14.36
CA GLY A 622 20.74 -31.86 -13.50
C GLY A 622 20.84 -31.41 -12.04
N SER A 623 21.78 -30.52 -11.69
CA SER A 623 21.97 -30.06 -10.30
C SER A 623 20.78 -29.28 -9.73
N CYS A 624 19.88 -28.81 -10.60
CA CYS A 624 18.68 -28.06 -10.25
C CYS A 624 17.37 -28.78 -10.67
N ILE A 625 17.36 -30.12 -10.85
CA ILE A 625 16.16 -30.89 -11.23
C ILE A 625 14.95 -30.65 -10.30
N ASN A 626 15.19 -30.42 -9.01
CA ASN A 626 14.14 -30.22 -8.01
C ASN A 626 13.65 -28.76 -7.93
N PHE A 627 14.16 -27.86 -8.77
CA PHE A 627 13.73 -26.46 -8.81
C PHE A 627 12.81 -26.21 -10.00
N SER A 628 11.72 -25.49 -9.74
CA SER A 628 10.83 -25.04 -10.79
C SER A 628 11.54 -24.06 -11.74
N GLU A 629 11.02 -23.94 -12.96
CA GLU A 629 11.56 -23.00 -13.94
C GLU A 629 11.46 -21.55 -13.47
N VAL A 630 10.39 -21.24 -12.75
CA VAL A 630 10.14 -19.92 -12.16
C VAL A 630 11.18 -19.59 -11.09
N GLU A 631 11.53 -20.55 -10.23
CA GLU A 631 12.57 -20.36 -9.21
C GLU A 631 13.94 -20.12 -9.83
N LEU A 632 14.31 -20.91 -10.86
CA LEU A 632 15.58 -20.74 -11.56
C LEU A 632 15.65 -19.39 -12.30
N GLN A 633 14.55 -18.97 -12.93
CA GLN A 633 14.44 -17.65 -13.57
C GLN A 633 14.57 -16.51 -12.57
N ASN A 634 13.99 -16.64 -11.38
CA ASN A 634 14.08 -15.63 -10.33
C ASN A 634 15.51 -15.45 -9.83
N VAL A 635 16.28 -16.55 -9.69
CA VAL A 635 17.69 -16.48 -9.30
C VAL A 635 18.55 -15.85 -10.40
N ILE A 636 18.35 -16.22 -11.67
CA ILE A 636 19.06 -15.61 -12.80
C ILE A 636 18.75 -14.09 -12.88
N SER A 637 17.48 -13.72 -12.72
CA SER A 637 17.05 -12.31 -12.72
C SER A 637 17.66 -11.53 -11.55
N PHE A 638 17.80 -12.16 -10.38
CA PHE A 638 18.51 -11.60 -9.24
C PHE A 638 20.00 -11.37 -9.51
N LEU A 639 20.69 -12.30 -10.17
CA LEU A 639 22.10 -12.17 -10.53
C LEU A 639 22.34 -11.01 -11.51
N TYR A 640 21.42 -10.80 -12.47
CA TYR A 640 21.44 -9.62 -13.34
C TYR A 640 21.20 -8.32 -12.55
N ALA A 641 20.16 -8.28 -11.71
CA ALA A 641 19.81 -7.09 -10.92
C ALA A 641 20.94 -6.68 -9.95
N SER A 642 21.65 -7.68 -9.41
CA SER A 642 22.79 -7.48 -8.48
C SER A 642 24.10 -7.11 -9.19
N LYS A 643 24.08 -7.06 -10.53
CA LYS A 643 25.25 -6.85 -11.41
C LYS A 643 26.34 -7.91 -11.22
N LEU A 644 25.97 -9.15 -10.87
CA LEU A 644 26.89 -10.30 -10.79
C LEU A 644 27.04 -10.99 -12.16
N LEU A 645 26.02 -10.89 -13.00
CA LEU A 645 26.03 -11.26 -14.42
C LEU A 645 25.59 -10.06 -15.26
N ASN A 646 26.09 -9.95 -16.49
CA ASN A 646 25.58 -9.00 -17.47
C ASN A 646 24.35 -9.58 -18.17
N LYS A 647 23.27 -8.79 -18.24
CA LYS A 647 22.05 -9.20 -18.93
C LYS A 647 22.28 -9.11 -20.45
N PRO A 648 22.04 -10.20 -21.22
CA PRO A 648 22.13 -10.15 -22.67
C PRO A 648 21.04 -9.24 -23.28
N GLU A 649 21.37 -8.51 -24.35
CA GLU A 649 20.43 -7.62 -25.06
C GLU A 649 19.47 -8.40 -25.96
N THR A 650 19.85 -9.61 -26.38
CA THR A 650 19.02 -10.53 -27.17
C THR A 650 19.06 -11.96 -26.62
N VAL A 651 18.01 -12.75 -26.87
CA VAL A 651 17.82 -14.10 -26.28
C VAL A 651 18.93 -15.11 -26.64
N ASN A 652 19.63 -14.89 -27.77
CA ASN A 652 20.72 -15.76 -28.24
C ASN A 652 22.12 -15.23 -27.88
N GLN A 653 22.22 -14.13 -27.14
CA GLN A 653 23.49 -13.57 -26.71
C GLN A 653 24.00 -14.24 -25.44
N LYS A 654 25.32 -14.38 -25.36
CA LYS A 654 26.02 -15.12 -24.31
C LYS A 654 25.95 -14.39 -22.97
N ILE A 655 25.90 -15.17 -21.88
CA ILE A 655 25.95 -14.66 -20.52
C ILE A 655 27.41 -14.40 -20.14
N ILE A 656 27.70 -13.21 -19.63
CA ILE A 656 29.04 -12.81 -19.18
C ILE A 656 29.00 -12.57 -17.67
N ILE A 657 29.96 -13.16 -16.95
CA ILE A 657 30.16 -12.91 -15.52
C ILE A 657 30.90 -11.58 -15.31
N THR A 658 30.48 -10.77 -14.34
CA THR A 658 31.16 -9.50 -14.03
C THR A 658 32.28 -9.69 -13.02
N ASP A 659 33.20 -8.74 -12.89
CA ASP A 659 34.25 -8.76 -11.84
C ASP A 659 33.65 -8.89 -10.43
N LYS A 660 32.48 -8.28 -10.21
CA LYS A 660 31.71 -8.39 -8.97
C LYS A 660 31.15 -9.81 -8.76
N GLY A 661 30.78 -10.50 -9.83
CA GLY A 661 30.39 -11.90 -9.87
C GLY A 661 31.56 -12.83 -9.54
N ILE A 662 32.73 -12.58 -10.11
CA ILE A 662 33.97 -13.36 -9.83
C ILE A 662 34.36 -13.21 -8.36
N ASN A 663 34.29 -12.00 -7.79
CA ASN A 663 34.57 -11.76 -6.38
C ASN A 663 33.54 -12.37 -5.41
N ASN A 664 32.38 -12.80 -5.92
CA ASN A 664 31.35 -13.52 -5.17
C ASN A 664 31.47 -15.05 -5.27
N LEU A 665 32.41 -15.57 -6.06
CA LEU A 665 32.71 -17.00 -6.04
C LEU A 665 33.40 -17.34 -4.70
N PRO A 666 33.08 -18.47 -4.06
CA PRO A 666 33.80 -18.91 -2.88
C PRO A 666 35.30 -19.03 -3.22
N LEU A 667 36.12 -18.27 -2.50
CA LEU A 667 37.57 -18.19 -2.67
C LEU A 667 38.20 -19.58 -2.60
N HIS A 668 38.44 -20.21 -3.75
CA HIS A 668 39.48 -21.23 -3.84
C HIS A 668 40.82 -20.51 -3.79
N ASN A 669 41.39 -20.47 -2.57
CA ASN A 669 42.67 -19.86 -2.26
C ASN A 669 43.75 -20.25 -3.27
N LYS A 670 44.29 -19.25 -3.98
CA LYS A 670 45.71 -19.26 -4.38
C LYS A 670 46.55 -19.05 -3.12
N ASN A 671 47.25 -20.11 -2.72
CA ASN A 671 48.49 -20.17 -1.96
C ASN A 671 48.83 -18.97 -1.05
N LYS A 672 48.72 -19.20 0.27
CA LYS A 672 49.79 -18.85 1.22
C LYS A 672 49.88 -19.94 2.29
N LEU A 673 51.04 -20.57 2.31
CA LEU A 673 51.49 -21.49 3.35
C LEU A 673 51.57 -20.73 4.66
N GLU A 674 50.77 -21.10 5.65
CA GLU A 674 51.12 -20.91 7.05
C GLU A 674 51.21 -22.29 7.70
N GLN A 675 52.42 -22.59 8.16
CA GLN A 675 52.77 -23.74 8.97
C GLN A 675 51.93 -23.74 10.24
N TYR A 676 51.40 -24.90 10.61
CA TYR A 676 50.98 -25.19 11.98
C TYR A 676 51.54 -26.54 12.41
N ASP A 677 52.05 -26.53 13.64
CA ASP A 677 52.82 -27.56 14.32
C ASP A 677 52.12 -28.92 14.44
N PRO A 678 52.91 -30.02 14.54
CA PRO A 678 52.41 -31.37 14.73
C PRO A 678 52.16 -31.67 16.22
N ILE A 679 50.94 -32.08 16.62
CA ILE A 679 50.54 -32.87 17.82
C ILE A 679 48.98 -32.97 17.74
N LYS A 680 48.26 -34.10 17.75
CA LYS A 680 48.32 -35.37 18.51
C LYS A 680 47.61 -36.46 17.67
N TYR A 681 48.32 -37.52 17.30
CA TYR A 681 47.89 -38.60 16.39
C TYR A 681 47.38 -39.80 17.20
N ASP A 682 46.06 -40.04 17.20
CA ASP A 682 45.41 -41.38 17.09
C ASP A 682 43.87 -41.21 17.13
N ASP A 683 43.30 -40.62 18.18
CA ASP A 683 41.84 -40.48 18.38
C ASP A 683 41.10 -39.66 17.30
N SER A 684 41.78 -38.75 16.61
CA SER A 684 41.16 -37.89 15.58
C SER A 684 41.05 -38.57 14.22
N LEU A 685 41.86 -39.61 13.96
CA LEU A 685 41.84 -40.38 12.70
C LEU A 685 40.69 -41.38 12.68
N ASP A 686 40.41 -42.02 13.81
CA ASP A 686 39.31 -42.97 13.95
C ASP A 686 37.95 -42.28 13.92
N LEU A 687 37.81 -41.17 14.64
CA LEU A 687 36.60 -40.33 14.57
C LEU A 687 36.42 -39.74 13.17
N TYR A 688 37.51 -39.33 12.51
CA TYR A 688 37.44 -38.85 11.12
C TYR A 688 37.00 -39.94 10.14
N SER A 689 37.46 -41.18 10.34
CA SER A 689 37.09 -42.33 9.50
C SER A 689 35.61 -42.70 9.67
N SER A 690 35.11 -42.75 10.90
CA SER A 690 33.67 -42.90 11.20
C SER A 690 32.86 -41.74 10.60
N LEU A 691 33.36 -40.51 10.81
CA LEU A 691 33.03 -39.26 10.10
C LEU A 691 32.70 -39.45 8.62
N LYS A 692 33.69 -40.01 7.94
CA LYS A 692 33.72 -40.19 6.49
C LYS A 692 32.76 -41.28 6.03
N GLU A 693 32.54 -42.31 6.84
CA GLU A 693 31.58 -43.38 6.56
C GLU A 693 30.14 -42.90 6.70
N ILE A 694 29.79 -42.19 7.78
CA ILE A 694 28.48 -41.55 7.95
C ILE A 694 28.22 -40.60 6.78
N ARG A 695 29.23 -39.81 6.38
CA ARG A 695 29.14 -38.93 5.20
C ARG A 695 28.87 -39.70 3.91
N ARG A 696 29.53 -40.84 3.68
CA ARG A 696 29.31 -41.68 2.50
C ARG A 696 27.91 -42.30 2.48
N ASN A 697 27.43 -42.79 3.62
CA ASN A 697 26.11 -43.41 3.73
C ASN A 697 25.00 -42.37 3.53
N THR A 698 25.16 -41.19 4.11
CA THR A 698 24.27 -40.05 3.90
C THR A 698 24.30 -39.56 2.45
N ALA A 699 25.48 -39.53 1.82
CA ALA A 699 25.61 -39.24 0.40
C ALA A 699 24.84 -40.22 -0.49
N LYS A 700 24.90 -41.53 -0.19
CA LYS A 700 24.09 -42.55 -0.87
C LYS A 700 22.60 -42.34 -0.64
N ARG A 701 22.17 -42.05 0.60
CA ARG A 701 20.77 -41.75 0.97
C ARG A 701 20.20 -40.56 0.18
N TYR A 702 21.02 -39.55 -0.09
CA TYR A 702 20.63 -38.34 -0.82
C TYR A 702 21.04 -38.34 -2.29
N LEU A 703 21.58 -39.45 -2.82
CA LEU A 703 22.07 -39.59 -4.20
C LEU A 703 23.06 -38.47 -4.61
N GLN A 704 23.94 -38.06 -3.70
CA GLN A 704 24.88 -36.95 -3.88
C GLN A 704 26.33 -37.39 -3.63
N LYS A 705 27.31 -36.67 -4.19
CA LYS A 705 28.73 -36.91 -3.86
C LYS A 705 29.00 -36.56 -2.38
N PRO A 706 29.85 -37.31 -1.65
CA PRO A 706 30.15 -37.05 -0.23
C PRO A 706 30.59 -35.61 0.08
N SER A 707 31.34 -34.98 -0.82
CA SER A 707 31.77 -33.58 -0.68
C SER A 707 30.61 -32.56 -0.65
N LEU A 708 29.47 -32.89 -1.24
CA LEU A 708 28.26 -32.04 -1.26
C LEU A 708 27.40 -32.20 0.00
N ILE A 709 27.63 -33.26 0.80
CA ILE A 709 27.01 -33.44 2.11
C ILE A 709 27.81 -32.66 3.16
N CYS A 710 29.13 -32.81 3.16
CA CYS A 710 30.06 -32.04 3.98
C CYS A 710 31.46 -32.06 3.31
N PRO A 711 32.08 -30.91 3.01
CA PRO A 711 33.43 -30.83 2.46
C PRO A 711 34.48 -31.56 3.33
N GLU A 712 35.52 -32.11 2.70
CA GLU A 712 36.60 -32.86 3.38
C GLU A 712 37.30 -32.02 4.46
N GLU A 713 37.52 -30.74 4.19
CA GLU A 713 38.20 -29.79 5.10
C GLU A 713 37.38 -29.53 6.37
N ILE A 714 36.07 -29.35 6.22
CA ILE A 714 35.14 -29.15 7.33
C ILE A 714 35.00 -30.45 8.15
N LEU A 715 34.98 -31.60 7.49
CA LEU A 715 34.92 -32.90 8.18
C LEU A 715 36.16 -33.14 9.06
N LYS A 716 37.34 -32.72 8.60
CA LYS A 716 38.58 -32.74 9.40
C LYS A 716 38.50 -31.76 10.57
N GLU A 717 37.95 -30.57 10.34
CA GLU A 717 37.79 -29.59 11.42
C GLU A 717 36.82 -30.08 12.51
N ILE A 718 35.76 -30.80 12.14
CA ILE A 718 34.83 -31.45 13.08
C ILE A 718 35.51 -32.55 13.89
N SER A 719 36.33 -33.40 13.27
CA SER A 719 37.02 -34.49 13.99
C SER A 719 38.07 -33.97 14.98
N VAL A 720 38.63 -32.78 14.72
CA VAL A 720 39.55 -32.08 15.62
C VAL A 720 38.80 -31.32 16.72
N LYS A 721 37.79 -30.51 16.38
CA LYS A 721 37.08 -29.65 17.34
C LYS A 721 36.04 -30.39 18.20
N LYS A 722 35.60 -31.59 17.79
CA LYS A 722 34.67 -32.48 18.51
C LYS A 722 33.44 -31.75 19.12
N PRO A 723 32.68 -30.98 18.31
CA PRO A 723 31.47 -30.28 18.76
C PRO A 723 30.41 -31.24 19.31
N LYS A 724 29.81 -30.88 20.45
CA LYS A 724 28.89 -31.74 21.23
C LYS A 724 27.43 -31.34 21.10
N ASP A 725 27.15 -30.19 20.52
CA ASP A 725 25.78 -29.73 20.31
C ASP A 725 25.64 -28.96 19.00
N ARG A 726 24.39 -28.64 18.66
CA ARG A 726 24.04 -27.94 17.43
C ARG A 726 24.73 -26.57 17.31
N ASN A 727 24.90 -25.86 18.41
CA ASN A 727 25.47 -24.52 18.39
C ASN A 727 26.98 -24.59 18.14
N GLU A 728 27.69 -25.51 18.80
CA GLU A 728 29.12 -25.75 18.58
C GLU A 728 29.39 -26.23 17.14
N LEU A 729 28.54 -27.10 16.60
CA LEU A 729 28.67 -27.59 15.22
C LEU A 729 28.48 -26.46 14.19
N LEU A 730 27.55 -25.53 14.45
CA LEU A 730 27.28 -24.36 13.60
C LEU A 730 28.32 -23.23 13.75
N MET A 731 29.15 -23.26 14.79
CA MET A 731 30.29 -22.36 14.96
C MET A 731 31.52 -22.79 14.16
N ILE A 732 31.54 -24.01 13.61
CA ILE A 732 32.61 -24.47 12.70
C ILE A 732 32.50 -23.69 11.40
N LYS A 733 33.61 -23.05 11.00
CA LYS A 733 33.64 -22.12 9.87
C LYS A 733 33.30 -22.87 8.58
N GLY A 734 32.20 -22.49 7.93
CA GLY A 734 31.70 -23.15 6.73
C GLY A 734 30.71 -24.29 6.97
N PHE A 735 30.49 -24.71 8.22
CA PHE A 735 29.46 -25.71 8.54
C PHE A 735 28.07 -25.06 8.56
N THR A 736 27.26 -25.33 7.54
CA THR A 736 25.97 -24.64 7.35
C THR A 736 24.81 -25.37 8.03
N LYS A 737 23.71 -24.65 8.30
CA LYS A 737 22.44 -25.25 8.76
C LYS A 737 21.93 -26.36 7.82
N ARG A 738 22.23 -26.26 6.52
CA ARG A 738 21.90 -27.29 5.53
C ARG A 738 22.71 -28.58 5.72
N MET A 739 24.02 -28.47 6.00
CA MET A 739 24.82 -29.63 6.41
C MET A 739 24.26 -30.20 7.71
N PHE A 740 23.87 -29.34 8.66
CA PHE A 740 23.25 -29.79 9.91
C PHE A 740 21.98 -30.62 9.67
N HIS A 741 21.08 -30.16 8.81
CA HIS A 741 19.83 -30.87 8.51
C HIS A 741 20.04 -32.20 7.77
N LYS A 742 21.14 -32.34 7.00
CA LYS A 742 21.43 -33.57 6.26
C LYS A 742 22.20 -34.61 7.08
N ILE A 743 23.14 -34.15 7.91
CA ILE A 743 24.11 -35.02 8.58
C ILE A 743 24.53 -34.55 9.98
N GLY A 744 24.19 -33.32 10.40
CA GLY A 744 24.71 -32.75 11.65
C GLY A 744 24.26 -33.47 12.90
N THR A 745 23.04 -34.02 12.92
CA THR A 745 22.59 -34.88 14.02
C THR A 745 23.41 -36.16 14.08
N ASP A 746 23.65 -36.79 12.93
CA ASP A 746 24.41 -38.04 12.83
C ASP A 746 25.88 -37.81 13.24
N PHE A 747 26.46 -36.64 12.94
CA PHE A 747 27.78 -36.23 13.41
C PHE A 747 27.84 -35.96 14.91
N ILE A 748 26.88 -35.21 15.46
CA ILE A 748 26.84 -34.97 16.92
C ILE A 748 26.66 -36.29 17.66
N ASP A 749 25.75 -37.15 17.20
CA ASP A 749 25.50 -38.45 17.81
C ASP A 749 26.76 -39.30 17.77
N GLU A 750 27.48 -39.35 16.65
CA GLU A 750 28.76 -40.06 16.57
C GLU A 750 29.81 -39.45 17.50
N ILE A 751 29.98 -38.12 17.53
CA ILE A 751 30.98 -37.44 18.38
C ILE A 751 30.70 -37.65 19.88
N ILE A 752 29.43 -37.62 20.28
CA ILE A 752 28.99 -37.87 21.66
C ILE A 752 29.22 -39.36 22.02
N ASN A 753 28.90 -40.27 21.11
CA ASN A 753 29.00 -41.72 21.34
C ASN A 753 30.43 -42.25 21.16
N PHE A 754 31.31 -41.52 20.48
CA PHE A 754 32.72 -41.86 20.31
C PHE A 754 33.46 -41.92 21.65
N LYS A 755 32.99 -41.19 22.68
CA LYS A 755 33.49 -41.28 24.06
C LYS A 755 32.76 -42.31 24.94
N LYS A 756 31.72 -42.97 24.43
CA LYS A 756 30.82 -43.84 25.20
C LYS A 756 30.60 -45.23 24.58
N ASN A 757 31.49 -45.68 23.72
CA ASN A 757 31.46 -47.05 23.23
C ASN A 757 32.14 -47.99 24.22
N ASP A 758 31.38 -48.34 25.24
CA ASP A 758 31.20 -49.75 25.59
C ASP A 758 29.69 -50.02 25.60
N GLY A 759 29.19 -50.80 24.64
CA GLY A 759 27.82 -51.32 24.64
C GLY A 759 26.81 -50.69 23.66
N ARG A 760 26.56 -51.39 22.54
CA ARG A 760 25.53 -51.09 21.52
C ARG A 760 24.10 -51.13 22.08
N LYS A 761 23.33 -50.05 21.86
CA LYS A 761 21.85 -50.09 21.73
C LYS A 761 21.42 -49.19 20.56
N ILE A 762 20.68 -49.79 19.62
CA ILE A 762 20.16 -49.15 18.39
C ILE A 762 19.19 -48.01 18.79
N LYS A 763 19.40 -46.78 18.27
CA LYS A 763 18.58 -45.60 18.57
C LYS A 763 17.98 -44.99 17.30
N PHE A 764 16.65 -44.97 17.22
CA PHE A 764 15.87 -44.25 16.20
C PHE A 764 15.93 -42.72 16.41
N SER A 765 15.82 -41.94 15.34
CA SER A 765 15.72 -40.47 15.43
C SER A 765 14.41 -40.02 16.12
N PRO A 766 14.34 -38.83 16.74
CA PRO A 766 13.17 -38.39 17.53
C PRO A 766 11.85 -38.41 16.73
N GLY A 767 11.89 -38.08 15.44
CA GLY A 767 10.71 -38.11 14.56
C GLY A 767 10.26 -39.54 14.16
N ILE A 768 11.19 -40.50 14.15
CA ILE A 768 10.92 -41.92 13.89
C ILE A 768 10.46 -42.62 15.17
N LYS A 769 11.01 -42.27 16.34
CA LYS A 769 10.61 -42.80 17.65
C LYS A 769 9.10 -42.70 17.92
N GLU A 770 8.48 -41.58 17.57
CA GLU A 770 7.03 -41.42 17.77
C GLU A 770 6.21 -42.26 16.78
N THR A 771 6.67 -42.43 15.52
CA THR A 771 6.03 -43.38 14.59
C THR A 771 6.15 -44.80 15.11
N TYR A 772 7.33 -45.15 15.62
CA TYR A 772 7.63 -46.46 16.16
C TYR A 772 6.74 -46.79 17.37
N ARG A 773 6.52 -45.83 18.28
CA ARG A 773 5.58 -45.99 19.39
C ARG A 773 4.16 -46.28 18.90
N LEU A 774 3.66 -45.49 17.94
CA LEU A 774 2.30 -45.64 17.42
C LEU A 774 2.11 -46.93 16.60
N ILE A 775 3.16 -47.43 15.94
CA ILE A 775 3.13 -48.75 15.28
C ILE A 775 3.04 -49.86 16.34
N LYS A 776 3.82 -49.77 17.44
CA LYS A 776 3.74 -50.74 18.55
C LYS A 776 2.40 -50.72 19.29
N GLU A 777 1.75 -49.56 19.36
CA GLU A 777 0.39 -49.40 19.90
C GLU A 777 -0.71 -49.91 18.95
N GLY A 778 -0.35 -50.36 17.74
CA GLY A 778 -1.26 -51.01 16.80
C GLY A 778 -2.12 -50.05 15.96
N TYR A 779 -1.73 -48.78 15.79
CA TYR A 779 -2.51 -47.86 14.96
C TYR A 779 -2.37 -48.14 13.45
N SER A 780 -3.46 -47.91 12.70
CA SER A 780 -3.44 -48.01 11.23
C SER A 780 -2.68 -46.85 10.58
N LEU A 781 -2.21 -47.05 9.34
CA LEU A 781 -1.44 -46.04 8.60
C LEU A 781 -2.16 -44.67 8.52
N ASN A 782 -3.47 -44.68 8.29
CA ASN A 782 -4.32 -43.48 8.25
C ASN A 782 -4.48 -42.85 9.65
N ALA A 783 -4.63 -43.67 10.70
CA ALA A 783 -4.71 -43.16 12.07
C ALA A 783 -3.40 -42.47 12.51
N ILE A 784 -2.23 -43.06 12.20
CA ILE A 784 -0.92 -42.48 12.49
C ILE A 784 -0.74 -41.16 11.72
N SER A 785 -1.12 -41.13 10.44
CA SER A 785 -1.12 -39.92 9.60
C SER A 785 -1.92 -38.77 10.25
N LYS A 786 -3.14 -39.06 10.73
CA LYS A 786 -4.00 -38.07 11.42
C LYS A 786 -3.44 -37.62 12.78
N ILE A 787 -2.99 -38.55 13.63
CA ILE A 787 -2.44 -38.25 14.96
C ILE A 787 -1.19 -37.38 14.84
N ARG A 788 -0.31 -37.72 13.90
CA ARG A 788 0.97 -37.01 13.73
C ARG A 788 0.88 -35.76 12.85
N LYS A 789 -0.26 -35.53 12.19
CA LYS A 789 -0.44 -34.48 11.16
C LYS A 789 0.63 -34.56 10.06
N LEU A 790 1.02 -35.77 9.67
CA LEU A 790 2.00 -36.06 8.61
C LEU A 790 1.33 -36.86 7.51
N SER A 791 1.76 -36.73 6.25
CA SER A 791 1.20 -37.51 5.16
C SER A 791 1.54 -39.00 5.29
N GLU A 792 0.68 -39.88 4.76
CA GLU A 792 0.93 -41.34 4.73
C GLU A 792 2.25 -41.68 4.00
N THR A 793 2.69 -40.83 3.06
CA THR A 793 3.99 -40.94 2.42
C THR A 793 5.15 -40.75 3.40
N VAL A 794 5.06 -39.79 4.32
CA VAL A 794 6.09 -39.58 5.35
C VAL A 794 6.07 -40.71 6.37
N ILE A 795 4.88 -41.16 6.79
CA ILE A 795 4.74 -42.27 7.72
C ILE A 795 5.28 -43.59 7.12
N SER A 796 5.06 -43.85 5.83
CA SER A 796 5.60 -45.05 5.16
C SER A 796 7.11 -45.03 5.02
N MET A 797 7.75 -43.87 4.86
CA MET A 797 9.22 -43.74 4.90
C MET A 797 9.78 -43.99 6.31
N HIS A 798 9.08 -43.54 7.35
CA HIS A 798 9.47 -43.85 8.73
C HIS A 798 9.30 -45.35 9.03
N ALA A 799 8.20 -45.97 8.57
CA ALA A 799 7.94 -47.39 8.75
C ALA A 799 8.98 -48.26 8.01
N GLU A 800 9.38 -47.87 6.80
CA GLU A 800 10.48 -48.52 6.05
C GLU A 800 11.78 -48.52 6.88
N SER A 801 12.19 -47.36 7.38
CA SER A 801 13.39 -47.25 8.23
C SER A 801 13.24 -48.04 9.55
N ILE A 802 12.05 -48.13 10.13
CA ILE A 802 11.79 -48.94 11.33
C ILE A 802 11.92 -50.44 11.03
N ILE A 803 11.34 -50.92 9.94
CA ILE A 803 11.40 -52.34 9.53
C ILE A 803 12.86 -52.75 9.23
N GLU A 804 13.65 -51.88 8.61
CA GLU A 804 15.08 -52.15 8.35
C GLU A 804 15.91 -52.31 9.63
N ASN A 805 15.52 -51.66 10.73
CA ASN A 805 16.24 -51.68 12.01
C ASN A 805 15.63 -52.64 13.05
N GLU A 806 14.33 -52.95 12.96
CA GLU A 806 13.63 -53.95 13.78
C GLU A 806 12.73 -54.82 12.87
N PRO A 807 13.33 -55.84 12.22
CA PRO A 807 12.64 -56.68 11.23
C PRO A 807 11.42 -57.42 11.78
N ASP A 808 11.35 -57.65 13.09
CA ASP A 808 10.28 -58.41 13.76
C ASP A 808 9.05 -57.56 14.11
N ILE A 809 9.06 -56.25 13.83
CA ILE A 809 7.93 -55.37 14.16
C ILE A 809 6.64 -55.82 13.47
N ASP A 810 5.54 -55.87 14.24
CA ASP A 810 4.22 -56.22 13.71
C ASP A 810 3.66 -55.07 12.86
N ILE A 811 3.27 -55.40 11.63
CA ILE A 811 2.72 -54.45 10.64
C ILE A 811 1.31 -54.82 10.20
N LYS A 812 0.66 -55.82 10.80
CA LYS A 812 -0.67 -56.30 10.42
C LYS A 812 -1.76 -55.23 10.52
N GLN A 813 -1.60 -54.26 11.41
CA GLN A 813 -2.54 -53.14 11.54
C GLN A 813 -2.24 -51.99 10.56
N LEU A 814 -1.03 -51.94 9.98
CA LEU A 814 -0.65 -50.94 8.99
C LEU A 814 -1.19 -51.26 7.59
N LEU A 815 -1.31 -52.55 7.26
CA LEU A 815 -1.69 -53.05 5.94
C LEU A 815 -2.74 -54.16 6.06
N LYS A 816 -3.74 -54.19 5.17
CA LYS A 816 -4.70 -55.31 5.09
C LYS A 816 -4.01 -56.58 4.57
N ASP A 817 -4.33 -57.74 5.15
CA ASP A 817 -3.75 -59.04 4.76
C ASP A 817 -3.94 -59.38 3.27
N GLU A 818 -5.07 -58.97 2.69
CA GLU A 818 -5.35 -59.14 1.26
C GLU A 818 -4.33 -58.39 0.39
N PHE A 819 -3.97 -57.16 0.76
CA PHE A 819 -3.01 -56.35 0.01
C PHE A 819 -1.59 -56.91 0.11
N ILE A 820 -1.20 -57.44 1.27
CA ILE A 820 0.11 -58.06 1.47
C ILE A 820 0.27 -59.26 0.53
N LYS A 821 -0.74 -60.14 0.45
CA LYS A 821 -0.70 -61.33 -0.43
C LYS A 821 -0.55 -60.96 -1.91
N THR A 822 -1.30 -59.97 -2.39
CA THR A 822 -1.21 -59.51 -3.78
C THR A 822 0.15 -58.89 -4.10
N ILE A 823 0.70 -58.08 -3.19
CA ILE A 823 2.01 -57.44 -3.39
C ILE A 823 3.14 -58.48 -3.36
N TYR A 824 3.07 -59.45 -2.45
CA TYR A 824 4.09 -60.50 -2.32
C TYR A 824 4.09 -61.44 -3.53
N HIS A 825 2.92 -61.71 -4.11
CA HIS A 825 2.80 -62.47 -5.36
C HIS A 825 3.54 -61.78 -6.51
N GLU A 826 3.36 -60.46 -6.72
CA GLU A 826 4.08 -59.72 -7.76
C GLU A 826 5.58 -59.57 -7.46
N LEU A 827 5.96 -59.41 -6.19
CA LEU A 827 7.37 -59.43 -5.77
C LEU A 827 8.06 -60.77 -6.05
N SER A 828 7.36 -61.89 -5.87
CA SER A 828 7.87 -63.23 -6.17
C SER A 828 8.11 -63.48 -7.66
N ARG A 829 7.49 -62.67 -8.53
CA ARG A 829 7.71 -62.66 -9.99
C ARG A 829 8.88 -61.79 -10.44
N GLY A 830 9.60 -61.16 -9.50
CA GLY A 830 10.82 -60.39 -9.76
C GLY A 830 10.64 -58.88 -9.87
N PHE A 831 9.42 -58.35 -9.69
CA PHE A 831 9.15 -56.92 -9.79
C PHE A 831 9.44 -56.21 -8.46
N SER A 832 10.39 -55.28 -8.44
CA SER A 832 10.83 -54.58 -7.22
C SER A 832 10.78 -53.05 -7.29
N ASN A 833 10.47 -52.49 -8.47
CA ASN A 833 10.31 -51.06 -8.67
C ASN A 833 8.90 -50.61 -8.24
N LEU A 834 8.82 -49.57 -7.39
CA LEU A 834 7.55 -49.05 -6.86
C LEU A 834 6.57 -48.60 -7.96
N LYS A 835 7.06 -48.01 -9.06
CA LYS A 835 6.23 -47.55 -10.18
C LYS A 835 5.66 -48.72 -10.96
N GLU A 836 6.50 -49.72 -11.24
CA GLU A 836 6.12 -50.93 -11.97
C GLU A 836 5.14 -51.81 -11.18
N LEU A 837 5.35 -51.92 -9.86
CA LEU A 837 4.40 -52.58 -8.96
C LEU A 837 3.06 -51.83 -8.92
N LYS A 838 3.07 -50.48 -8.88
CA LYS A 838 1.83 -49.70 -8.84
C LYS A 838 0.98 -49.86 -10.11
N GLU A 839 1.60 -50.03 -11.28
CA GLU A 839 0.93 -50.24 -12.55
C GLU A 839 0.27 -51.64 -12.65
N ARG A 840 0.73 -52.62 -11.85
CA ARG A 840 0.25 -54.02 -11.85
C ARG A 840 -0.70 -54.35 -10.70
N LEU A 841 -0.87 -53.45 -9.73
CA LEU A 841 -1.68 -53.65 -8.53
C LEU A 841 -3.00 -52.86 -8.62
N PRO A 842 -4.08 -53.33 -7.94
CA PRO A 842 -5.35 -52.62 -7.89
C PRO A 842 -5.22 -51.15 -7.46
N ASN A 843 -6.12 -50.29 -7.96
CA ASN A 843 -6.07 -48.85 -7.69
C ASN A 843 -6.08 -48.50 -6.20
N GLU A 844 -6.73 -49.33 -5.39
CA GLU A 844 -6.86 -49.22 -3.93
C GLU A 844 -5.54 -49.37 -3.17
N ILE A 845 -4.52 -49.99 -3.77
CA ILE A 845 -3.19 -50.15 -3.18
C ILE A 845 -2.35 -48.90 -3.48
N THR A 846 -2.13 -48.05 -2.48
CA THR A 846 -1.40 -46.79 -2.63
C THR A 846 0.12 -46.97 -2.55
N TYR A 847 0.91 -46.02 -3.08
CA TYR A 847 2.38 -46.04 -2.99
C TYR A 847 2.93 -46.21 -1.56
N PRO A 848 2.36 -45.59 -0.52
CA PRO A 848 2.73 -45.84 0.88
C PRO A 848 2.58 -47.32 1.30
N ILE A 849 1.51 -47.99 0.87
CA ILE A 849 1.25 -49.40 1.19
C ILE A 849 2.29 -50.30 0.52
N ILE A 850 2.58 -50.06 -0.77
CA ILE A 850 3.59 -50.81 -1.53
C ILE A 850 4.96 -50.68 -0.87
N ARG A 851 5.35 -49.46 -0.44
CA ARG A 851 6.63 -49.20 0.21
C ARG A 851 6.83 -50.01 1.50
N ILE A 852 5.82 -50.05 2.37
CA ILE A 852 5.89 -50.81 3.64
C ILE A 852 5.97 -52.32 3.37
N ALA A 853 5.16 -52.85 2.45
CA ALA A 853 5.16 -54.26 2.09
C ALA A 853 6.49 -54.70 1.47
N VAL A 854 7.06 -53.90 0.56
CA VAL A 854 8.36 -54.17 -0.07
C VAL A 854 9.49 -54.17 0.96
N ALA A 855 9.49 -53.23 1.92
CA ALA A 855 10.48 -53.20 3.00
C ALA A 855 10.44 -54.50 3.83
N LYS A 856 9.24 -54.94 4.25
CA LYS A 856 9.06 -56.18 5.02
C LYS A 856 9.46 -57.43 4.24
N PHE A 857 9.12 -57.49 2.95
CA PHE A 857 9.52 -58.60 2.07
C PHE A 857 11.04 -58.70 1.92
N LYS A 858 11.72 -57.56 1.67
CA LYS A 858 13.18 -57.53 1.56
C LYS A 858 13.87 -57.99 2.83
N THR A 859 13.40 -57.55 4.00
CA THR A 859 13.93 -58.02 5.28
C THR A 859 13.68 -59.51 5.51
N ALA A 860 12.51 -60.04 5.17
CA ALA A 860 12.19 -61.46 5.31
C ALA A 860 13.05 -62.36 4.39
N VAL A 861 13.33 -61.92 3.16
CA VAL A 861 14.24 -62.60 2.22
C VAL A 861 15.71 -62.52 2.68
N SER A 862 16.11 -61.42 3.31
CA SER A 862 17.46 -61.27 3.86
C SER A 862 17.71 -62.14 5.12
N LEU A 863 16.67 -62.43 5.90
CA LEU A 863 16.73 -63.29 7.09
C LEU A 863 16.69 -64.79 6.74
N SER A 864 16.01 -65.18 5.65
CA SER A 864 15.99 -66.57 5.17
C SER A 864 17.23 -66.98 4.37
N SER A 865 17.99 -66.01 3.84
CA SER A 865 19.27 -66.23 3.16
C SER A 865 20.49 -66.24 4.11
N SER A 866 20.35 -65.70 5.32
CA SER A 866 21.37 -65.71 6.38
C SER A 866 21.29 -66.94 7.31
N SER A 867 20.23 -67.74 7.21
CA SER A 867 20.04 -69.01 7.94
C SER A 867 20.43 -70.27 7.12
N LYS A 868 20.99 -70.08 5.92
CA LYS A 868 21.56 -71.14 5.05
C LYS A 868 23.06 -70.95 4.77
N LYS A 869 23.78 -70.21 5.61
CA LYS A 869 25.24 -70.08 5.57
C LYS A 869 25.88 -70.58 6.86
#